data_AF-A0A3D8MTW4-F1
#
_entry.id   AF-A0A3D8MTW4-F1
#
_cell.length_a   1.000
_cell.length_b   1.000
_cell.length_c   1.000
_cell.angle_alpha   90.00
_cell.angle_beta   90.00
_cell.angle_gamma   90.00
#
_symmetry.space_group_name_H-M   'P 1'
#
loop_
_entity.id
_entity.type
_entity.pdbx_description
1 polymer ?
#
loop_
_entity_poly.entity_id
_entity_poly.type
_entity_poly.pdbx_seq_one_letter_code
_entity_poly.pdbx_strand_id
1 'polypeptide(L)'
;MGCGLRPTRGSGTRVAVAMVTVAMAYALALPAAAAQRYDNAAAAAQRALERARLARAAAELGSQHAQQSTRLAGELSEALLARAGARDVLAAQNEARVAELQREFGLIVDTPERWQPDDIAALIRGARALPETLFEQLQRQPVRLVRRRQACLYGMGRYSERCPTFGDDGRVFYIYDSPPLLGEGPVEEYAVLRAEEQRELQLRRAVVHLVMVLEDRARGWSNTFDWQQVNGWHAALRGPHNQDVWGYARPMGMRSAHLDFVTFAEAYVVRPEDLLLERQDESEVARRLEDLDPNATLGCQFFTASRALRSFLAERAPGWEEPERVLPRAAMAGARCPAFEAWARHDDLDGFDVLLAAATSRPQSLYGHLLLHVKYRGGGLVRGVGFEPVYQFGALTDSDVDPIDYLIKGVVGGFPTVLELNSFRGVDRLFLQYEKRNLRRFTLQLNPEQSHRLLERLWESERRTLYPYRFLNANCASFLVDLMEPALGLDLPERDGAIIMPTDVLDLLASVDNGEQGRLLIKRPDTLRSGREVAQEAARTRRALLLSLADAIDADRPTRAHFDALLEALEDPDPATRERAYATTETLFSALATAHPDQARLLVDTLYNSVLVERFFMDNAHYARRALLFAAQGPRPRLSAQELIARRRALYRDEDLIARAEAQAHWAAHNTIDIDPSTVVWNPDEQAVLDHEAQTRASYLRALKAQSALIDAHLPDWDGVAYLDARAQRYLERMKAIDARSKGPSGRHRLTLGGGATNQLRTHLELSYSPIEDRLGEVRQRGYRGDIESRIFGLDLAAEIGPDLRETAESLQADLVIFRYASLQRTYGAVRRGFLDAAGWGLDLRVSHDGRRDLYFGLTATPTLLMPLWRARDDVNHLVVGLGAYVGFDAHRESSALLGADLQLRGQLHLFGSYANVMRLWASSAQLASLPGGWRYEVRGGLAAELKLATFGESPLVAGPFIDALYTTRDYRPLESDQSPFFGTWRAGLRVELPF
;
A
#
# COMPACT_ATOMS: atom_id res chain seq x y z
N MET A 1 -32.39 26.39 -24.17
CA MET A 1 -32.87 27.77 -24.45
C MET A 1 -31.71 28.71 -24.16
N GLY A 2 -31.28 29.46 -25.17
CA GLY A 2 -30.03 30.23 -25.13
C GLY A 2 -30.20 31.64 -24.57
N CYS A 3 -29.06 32.23 -24.20
CA CYS A 3 -28.71 33.63 -24.48
C CYS A 3 -27.25 33.85 -24.05
N GLY A 4 -26.39 34.19 -25.01
CA GLY A 4 -25.08 34.75 -24.73
C GLY A 4 -25.14 36.27 -24.57
N LEU A 5 -24.07 36.86 -24.04
CA LEU A 5 -23.61 38.21 -24.39
C LEU A 5 -22.17 38.41 -23.89
N ARG A 6 -21.32 38.89 -24.82
CA ARG A 6 -19.94 39.34 -24.63
C ARG A 6 -19.90 40.82 -24.18
N PRO A 7 -18.74 41.36 -23.75
CA PRO A 7 -18.63 42.45 -22.78
C PRO A 7 -18.54 43.85 -23.41
N THR A 8 -18.81 44.89 -22.61
CA THR A 8 -18.38 46.27 -22.90
C THR A 8 -17.75 46.94 -21.67
N ARG A 9 -16.75 47.77 -21.94
CA ARG A 9 -15.89 48.53 -21.01
C ARG A 9 -16.60 49.75 -20.42
N GLY A 10 -16.21 50.15 -19.21
CA GLY A 10 -16.33 51.54 -18.74
C GLY A 10 -16.45 51.71 -17.22
N SER A 11 -15.41 52.27 -16.60
CA SER A 11 -15.35 53.09 -15.35
C SER A 11 -16.65 53.23 -14.53
N GLY A 12 -16.69 53.06 -13.22
CA GLY A 12 -15.80 53.62 -12.20
C GLY A 12 -16.69 54.23 -11.09
N THR A 13 -16.41 53.88 -9.84
CA THR A 13 -16.82 54.62 -8.64
C THR A 13 -18.33 54.68 -8.31
N ARG A 14 -18.87 53.62 -7.65
CA ARG A 14 -19.99 53.66 -6.67
C ARG A 14 -20.44 52.26 -6.23
N VAL A 15 -19.64 51.54 -5.44
CA VAL A 15 -20.11 50.34 -4.69
C VAL A 15 -19.54 50.27 -3.25
N ALA A 16 -18.69 51.20 -2.83
CA ALA A 16 -17.99 51.13 -1.54
C ALA A 16 -18.84 51.47 -0.29
N VAL A 17 -20.13 51.83 -0.43
CA VAL A 17 -20.93 52.32 0.73
C VAL A 17 -21.98 51.30 1.20
N ALA A 18 -22.23 50.21 0.47
CA ALA A 18 -23.24 49.21 0.85
C ALA A 18 -22.68 48.00 1.64
N MET A 19 -21.35 47.78 1.68
CA MET A 19 -20.75 46.63 2.39
C MET A 19 -20.38 46.90 3.85
N VAL A 20 -20.31 48.16 4.29
CA VAL A 20 -19.87 48.48 5.66
C VAL A 20 -20.98 48.23 6.69
N THR A 21 -22.25 48.29 6.29
CA THR A 21 -23.38 48.15 7.23
C THR A 21 -23.78 46.71 7.53
N VAL A 22 -23.40 45.73 6.69
CA VAL A 22 -23.71 44.30 6.91
C VAL A 22 -22.65 43.62 7.79
N ALA A 23 -21.40 44.12 7.79
CA ALA A 23 -20.33 43.58 8.63
C ALA A 23 -20.51 43.90 10.14
N MET A 24 -21.20 45.01 10.47
CA MET A 24 -21.41 45.40 11.87
C MET A 24 -22.47 44.58 12.61
N ALA A 25 -23.38 43.90 11.89
CA ALA A 25 -24.45 43.10 12.52
C ALA A 25 -24.01 41.67 12.91
N TYR A 26 -22.90 41.16 12.35
CA TYR A 26 -22.39 39.81 12.65
C TYR A 26 -21.38 39.76 13.82
N ALA A 27 -20.95 40.93 14.34
CA ALA A 27 -19.97 41.00 15.42
C ALA A 27 -20.56 40.80 16.84
N LEU A 28 -21.88 40.68 16.98
CA LEU A 28 -22.56 40.64 18.29
C LEU A 28 -22.91 39.22 18.81
N ALA A 29 -22.35 38.15 18.22
CA ALA A 29 -22.61 36.78 18.69
C ALA A 29 -21.36 35.88 18.71
N LEU A 30 -20.21 36.40 19.14
CA LEU A 30 -19.03 35.57 19.45
C LEU A 30 -18.97 35.24 20.94
N PRO A 31 -18.75 33.97 21.34
CA PRO A 31 -18.60 33.62 22.74
C PRO A 31 -17.37 34.31 23.33
N ALA A 32 -17.45 34.76 24.59
CA ALA A 32 -16.40 35.56 25.26
C ALA A 32 -14.98 34.93 25.20
N ALA A 33 -14.89 33.59 25.07
CA ALA A 33 -13.62 32.87 24.91
C ALA A 33 -12.95 33.00 23.52
N ALA A 34 -13.68 33.44 22.49
CA ALA A 34 -13.14 33.71 21.16
C ALA A 34 -12.64 35.17 21.04
N ALA A 35 -13.34 36.13 21.65
CA ALA A 35 -12.91 37.52 21.74
C ALA A 35 -11.59 37.63 22.54
N GLN A 36 -11.49 36.93 23.67
CA GLN A 36 -10.27 36.94 24.48
C GLN A 36 -9.09 36.23 23.80
N ARG A 37 -9.35 35.24 22.91
CA ARG A 37 -8.32 34.64 22.06
C ARG A 37 -7.87 35.58 20.95
N TYR A 38 -8.77 36.36 20.37
CA TYR A 38 -8.43 37.38 19.38
C TYR A 38 -7.64 38.53 20.00
N ASP A 39 -8.02 39.01 21.19
CA ASP A 39 -7.27 40.06 21.90
C ASP A 39 -5.89 39.56 22.35
N ASN A 40 -5.79 38.31 22.81
CA ASN A 40 -4.50 37.70 23.14
C ASN A 40 -3.62 37.48 21.90
N ALA A 41 -4.21 37.08 20.77
CA ALA A 41 -3.51 36.92 19.50
C ALA A 41 -3.08 38.28 18.90
N ALA A 42 -3.92 39.30 19.00
CA ALA A 42 -3.60 40.67 18.58
C ALA A 42 -2.50 41.27 19.47
N ALA A 43 -2.56 41.06 20.79
CA ALA A 43 -1.51 41.48 21.72
C ALA A 43 -0.22 40.67 21.56
N ALA A 44 -0.29 39.40 21.15
CA ALA A 44 0.88 38.59 20.79
C ALA A 44 1.49 39.06 19.46
N ALA A 45 0.66 39.36 18.46
CA ALA A 45 1.08 39.91 17.18
C ALA A 45 1.69 41.31 17.32
N GLN A 46 1.13 42.19 18.17
CA GLN A 46 1.73 43.49 18.48
C GLN A 46 3.07 43.34 19.20
N ARG A 47 3.17 42.42 20.17
CA ARG A 47 4.46 42.12 20.84
C ARG A 47 5.48 41.50 19.88
N ALA A 48 5.05 40.67 18.93
CA ALA A 48 5.90 40.14 17.87
C ALA A 48 6.34 41.24 16.90
N LEU A 49 5.46 42.18 16.56
CA LEU A 49 5.77 43.32 15.70
C LEU A 49 6.71 44.33 16.38
N GLU A 50 6.56 44.55 17.69
CA GLU A 50 7.49 45.34 18.49
C GLU A 50 8.85 44.64 18.63
N ARG A 51 8.87 43.33 18.88
CA ARG A 51 10.11 42.54 18.89
C ARG A 51 10.78 42.55 17.52
N ALA A 52 10.02 42.46 16.43
CA ALA A 52 10.54 42.55 15.07
C ALA A 52 11.06 43.96 14.76
N ARG A 53 10.40 45.03 15.25
CA ARG A 53 10.91 46.41 15.14
C ARG A 53 12.17 46.63 15.97
N LEU A 54 12.23 46.09 17.18
CA LEU A 54 13.42 46.17 18.05
C LEU A 54 14.56 45.32 17.50
N ALA A 55 14.27 44.14 16.95
CA ALA A 55 15.24 43.29 16.26
C ALA A 55 15.73 43.94 14.96
N ARG A 56 14.85 44.62 14.21
CA ARG A 56 15.22 45.40 13.02
C ARG A 56 16.03 46.64 13.40
N ALA A 57 15.70 47.33 14.48
CA ALA A 57 16.50 48.45 15.00
C ALA A 57 17.86 47.97 15.55
N ALA A 58 17.91 46.80 16.19
CA ALA A 58 19.15 46.16 16.64
C ALA A 58 19.99 45.63 15.47
N ALA A 59 19.35 45.14 14.40
CA ALA A 59 19.99 44.73 13.15
C ALA A 59 20.44 45.94 12.34
N GLU A 60 19.72 47.08 12.38
CA GLU A 60 20.14 48.35 11.78
C GLU A 60 21.30 48.98 12.57
N LEU A 61 21.30 48.93 13.90
CA LEU A 61 22.43 49.32 14.75
C LEU A 61 23.63 48.38 14.56
N GLY A 62 23.38 47.07 14.46
CA GLY A 62 24.39 46.06 14.15
C GLY A 62 24.94 46.19 12.74
N SER A 63 24.10 46.56 11.77
CA SER A 63 24.46 46.89 10.38
C SER A 63 25.23 48.19 10.31
N GLN A 64 24.86 49.22 11.08
CA GLN A 64 25.64 50.46 11.18
C GLN A 64 26.99 50.23 11.85
N HIS A 65 27.05 49.44 12.93
CA HIS A 65 28.32 49.03 13.55
C HIS A 65 29.16 48.14 12.62
N ALA A 66 28.54 47.23 11.86
CA ALA A 66 29.23 46.41 10.87
C ALA A 66 29.70 47.24 9.68
N GLN A 67 28.90 48.17 9.16
CA GLN A 67 29.27 49.12 8.12
C GLN A 67 30.38 50.07 8.59
N GLN A 68 30.33 50.54 9.84
CA GLN A 68 31.37 51.38 10.43
C GLN A 68 32.65 50.58 10.70
N SER A 69 32.55 49.32 11.12
CA SER A 69 33.69 48.40 11.27
C SER A 69 34.27 48.00 9.91
N THR A 70 33.45 47.90 8.86
CA THR A 70 33.87 47.57 7.48
C THR A 70 34.48 48.80 6.81
N ARG A 71 33.98 50.00 7.11
CA ARG A 71 34.57 51.28 6.70
C ARG A 71 35.91 51.53 7.40
N LEU A 72 35.99 51.28 8.71
CA LEU A 72 37.25 51.33 9.46
C LEU A 72 38.24 50.26 8.98
N ALA A 73 37.78 49.03 8.70
CA ALA A 73 38.62 47.98 8.12
C ALA A 73 39.05 48.31 6.69
N GLY A 74 38.19 48.97 5.90
CA GLY A 74 38.49 49.49 4.57
C GLY A 74 39.53 50.61 4.60
N GLU A 75 39.38 51.58 5.50
CA GLU A 75 40.33 52.68 5.72
C GLU A 75 41.67 52.16 6.27
N LEU A 76 41.65 51.18 7.19
CA LEU A 76 42.87 50.51 7.67
C LEU A 76 43.53 49.68 6.57
N SER A 77 42.75 49.01 5.72
CA SER A 77 43.25 48.23 4.59
C SER A 77 43.81 49.14 3.50
N GLU A 78 43.19 50.28 3.20
CA GLU A 78 43.73 51.29 2.28
C GLU A 78 45.02 51.91 2.82
N ALA A 79 45.09 52.18 4.13
CA ALA A 79 46.30 52.67 4.79
C ALA A 79 47.43 51.63 4.83
N LEU A 80 47.12 50.33 4.97
CA LEU A 80 48.07 49.22 4.88
C LEU A 80 48.48 48.93 3.43
N LEU A 81 47.55 49.01 2.47
CA LEU A 81 47.77 48.91 1.03
C LEU A 81 48.72 50.00 0.52
N ALA A 82 48.61 51.21 1.05
CA ALA A 82 49.48 52.35 0.74
C ALA A 82 50.89 52.23 1.36
N ARG A 83 51.09 51.39 2.41
CA ARG A 83 52.38 51.25 3.13
C ARG A 83 53.14 49.95 2.83
N ALA A 84 52.45 48.86 2.51
CA ALA A 84 53.05 47.53 2.30
C ALA A 84 52.87 46.99 0.87
N GLY A 85 52.08 47.63 0.00
CA GLY A 85 51.75 47.10 -1.32
C GLY A 85 50.71 45.97 -1.24
N ALA A 86 49.80 45.90 -2.20
CA ALA A 86 48.62 45.02 -2.16
C ALA A 86 48.89 43.52 -2.06
N ARG A 87 50.09 43.08 -2.45
CA ARG A 87 50.49 41.67 -2.35
C ARG A 87 50.81 41.25 -0.91
N ASP A 88 51.43 42.12 -0.12
CA ASP A 88 51.89 41.79 1.24
C ASP A 88 50.71 41.72 2.22
N VAL A 89 49.70 42.58 2.04
CA VAL A 89 48.46 42.58 2.84
C VAL A 89 47.64 41.31 2.58
N LEU A 90 47.51 40.90 1.32
CA LEU A 90 46.75 39.70 0.93
C LEU A 90 47.42 38.42 1.44
N ALA A 91 48.76 38.36 1.41
CA ALA A 91 49.54 37.27 1.97
C ALA A 91 49.33 37.14 3.49
N ALA A 92 49.44 38.25 4.24
CA ALA A 92 49.22 38.26 5.69
C ALA A 92 47.79 37.85 6.09
N GLN A 93 46.78 38.29 5.33
CA GLN A 93 45.39 37.86 5.54
C GLN A 93 45.20 36.35 5.29
N ASN A 94 45.86 35.81 4.27
CA ASN A 94 45.78 34.38 3.97
C ASN A 94 46.47 33.54 5.05
N GLU A 95 47.64 33.96 5.54
CA GLU A 95 48.33 33.32 6.68
C GLU A 95 47.46 33.31 7.94
N ALA A 96 46.78 34.42 8.25
CA ALA A 96 45.87 34.51 9.39
C ALA A 96 44.69 33.53 9.26
N ARG A 97 44.09 33.41 8.07
CA ARG A 97 43.00 32.47 7.78
C ARG A 97 43.45 31.01 7.88
N VAL A 98 44.65 30.68 7.40
CA VAL A 98 45.22 29.33 7.55
C VAL A 98 45.45 28.99 9.03
N ALA A 99 45.97 29.94 9.82
CA ALA A 99 46.15 29.77 11.26
C ALA A 99 44.83 29.62 12.01
N GLU A 100 43.76 30.28 11.54
CA GLU A 100 42.39 30.11 12.06
C GLU A 100 41.87 28.70 11.81
N LEU A 101 41.95 28.19 10.57
CA LEU A 101 41.50 26.82 10.23
C LEU A 101 42.16 25.76 11.10
N GLN A 102 43.46 25.89 11.35
CA GLN A 102 44.18 24.94 12.18
C GLN A 102 43.76 25.05 13.65
N ARG A 103 43.64 26.27 14.17
CA ARG A 103 43.37 26.52 15.60
C ARG A 103 41.93 26.20 16.00
N GLU A 104 40.96 26.60 15.18
CA GLU A 104 39.53 26.50 15.51
C GLU A 104 38.91 25.19 15.01
N PHE A 105 39.41 24.62 13.91
CA PHE A 105 38.81 23.44 13.28
C PHE A 105 39.75 22.23 13.14
N GLY A 106 41.02 22.34 13.55
CA GLY A 106 42.00 21.24 13.43
C GLY A 106 42.37 20.89 11.98
N LEU A 107 42.21 21.84 11.04
CA LEU A 107 42.46 21.63 9.61
C LEU A 107 43.78 22.29 9.18
N ILE A 108 44.70 21.50 8.63
CA ILE A 108 46.02 21.99 8.20
C ILE A 108 46.01 22.15 6.67
N VAL A 109 46.23 23.36 6.17
CA VAL A 109 46.31 23.60 4.71
C VAL A 109 47.73 23.28 4.22
N ASP A 110 47.86 22.31 3.32
CA ASP A 110 49.15 21.94 2.71
C ASP A 110 49.46 22.83 1.50
N THR A 111 50.70 23.29 1.38
CA THR A 111 51.18 24.22 0.34
C THR A 111 50.24 25.42 0.13
N PRO A 112 50.14 26.36 1.10
CA PRO A 112 49.20 27.48 1.05
C PRO A 112 49.26 28.32 -0.24
N GLU A 113 50.41 28.35 -0.90
CA GLU A 113 50.64 29.07 -2.16
C GLU A 113 49.84 28.50 -3.34
N ARG A 114 49.30 27.28 -3.22
CA ARG A 114 48.42 26.66 -4.22
C ARG A 114 46.94 27.04 -4.06
N TRP A 115 46.59 27.76 -3.00
CA TRP A 115 45.22 28.15 -2.69
C TRP A 115 44.99 29.62 -2.99
N GLN A 116 43.83 29.95 -3.56
CA GLN A 116 43.42 31.35 -3.67
C GLN A 116 42.95 31.85 -2.29
N PRO A 117 43.12 33.15 -1.94
CA PRO A 117 42.69 33.68 -0.64
C PRO A 117 41.20 33.44 -0.34
N ASP A 118 40.35 33.46 -1.37
CA ASP A 118 38.91 33.21 -1.25
C ASP A 118 38.59 31.73 -1.02
N ASP A 119 39.50 30.82 -1.35
CA ASP A 119 39.33 29.39 -1.11
C ASP A 119 39.38 29.08 0.38
N ILE A 120 40.39 29.64 1.05
CA ILE A 120 40.57 29.45 2.49
C ILE A 120 39.39 30.06 3.24
N ALA A 121 38.89 31.21 2.78
CA ALA A 121 37.67 31.81 3.33
C ALA A 121 36.43 30.93 3.12
N ALA A 122 36.29 30.29 1.95
CA ALA A 122 35.23 29.33 1.70
C ALA A 122 35.31 28.10 2.62
N LEU A 123 36.52 27.57 2.87
CA LEU A 123 36.72 26.47 3.82
C LEU A 123 36.28 26.86 5.24
N ILE A 124 36.66 28.05 5.71
CA ILE A 124 36.24 28.57 7.03
C ILE A 124 34.71 28.69 7.10
N ARG A 125 34.07 29.26 6.07
CA ARG A 125 32.60 29.36 6.02
C ARG A 125 31.92 28.00 6.03
N GLY A 126 32.49 27.01 5.33
CA GLY A 126 32.01 25.62 5.39
C GLY A 126 32.15 25.01 6.78
N ALA A 127 33.25 25.30 7.49
CA ALA A 127 33.47 24.81 8.84
C ALA A 127 32.46 25.42 9.84
N ARG A 128 32.24 26.74 9.77
CA ARG A 128 31.30 27.47 10.64
C ARG A 128 29.83 27.13 10.41
N ALA A 129 29.49 26.51 9.27
CA ALA A 129 28.14 26.01 9.03
C ALA A 129 27.80 24.77 9.89
N LEU A 130 28.80 24.14 10.49
CA LEU A 130 28.65 22.98 11.37
C LEU A 130 28.82 23.37 12.85
N PRO A 131 28.16 22.65 13.78
CA PRO A 131 28.43 22.80 15.21
C PRO A 131 29.92 22.57 15.56
N GLU A 132 30.50 23.44 16.39
CA GLU A 132 31.90 23.33 16.84
C GLU A 132 32.24 21.97 17.47
N THR A 133 31.25 21.35 18.13
CA THR A 133 31.36 20.02 18.72
C THR A 133 31.75 18.93 17.72
N LEU A 134 31.43 19.06 16.44
CA LEU A 134 31.82 18.07 15.41
C LEU A 134 33.31 18.12 15.05
N PHE A 135 34.04 19.15 15.50
CA PHE A 135 35.47 19.31 15.21
C PHE A 135 36.38 18.73 16.29
N GLU A 136 35.85 18.23 17.41
CA GLU A 136 36.66 17.71 18.52
C GLU A 136 37.63 16.59 18.09
N GLN A 137 37.22 15.72 17.16
CA GLN A 137 38.10 14.67 16.64
C GLN A 137 39.23 15.25 15.78
N LEU A 138 38.91 16.21 14.90
CA LEU A 138 39.91 16.91 14.07
C LEU A 138 40.90 17.70 14.93
N GLN A 139 40.43 18.30 16.02
CA GLN A 139 41.28 19.00 16.98
C GLN A 139 42.28 18.07 17.67
N ARG A 140 41.89 16.83 17.97
CA ARG A 140 42.79 15.82 18.54
C ARG A 140 43.72 15.21 17.50
N GLN A 141 43.23 15.02 16.27
CA GLN A 141 43.96 14.41 15.17
C GLN A 141 43.80 15.24 13.89
N PRO A 142 44.66 16.27 13.71
CA PRO A 142 44.54 17.18 12.58
C PRO A 142 44.70 16.47 11.23
N VAL A 143 43.89 16.90 10.27
CA VAL A 143 43.88 16.43 8.88
C VAL A 143 44.49 17.49 7.97
N ARG A 144 45.34 17.05 7.04
CA ARG A 144 45.96 17.91 6.02
C ARG A 144 45.07 18.01 4.78
N LEU A 145 44.66 19.22 4.43
CA LEU A 145 43.94 19.56 3.21
C LEU A 145 44.95 19.77 2.07
N VAL A 146 44.91 18.91 1.05
CA VAL A 146 45.86 18.95 -0.07
C VAL A 146 45.13 19.27 -1.37
N ARG A 147 45.47 20.41 -1.99
CA ARG A 147 44.91 20.77 -3.29
C ARG A 147 45.61 20.05 -4.44
N ARG A 148 44.82 19.39 -5.29
CA ARG A 148 45.27 18.70 -6.51
C ARG A 148 44.90 19.51 -7.75
N ARG A 149 45.80 19.56 -8.75
CA ARG A 149 45.56 20.23 -10.04
C ARG A 149 44.62 19.48 -10.97
N GLN A 150 44.38 18.20 -10.70
CA GLN A 150 43.43 17.40 -11.47
C GLN A 150 42.01 17.86 -11.14
N ALA A 151 41.12 17.87 -12.14
CA ALA A 151 39.71 18.12 -11.90
C ALA A 151 38.97 16.82 -11.55
N CYS A 152 38.09 16.88 -10.55
CA CYS A 152 37.15 15.82 -10.20
C CYS A 152 35.76 16.44 -9.99
N LEU A 153 34.69 15.73 -10.36
CA LEU A 153 33.32 16.23 -10.21
C LEU A 153 33.05 16.59 -8.75
N TYR A 154 32.34 17.71 -8.52
CA TYR A 154 32.05 18.26 -7.20
C TYR A 154 33.29 18.74 -6.41
N GLY A 155 34.46 18.88 -7.06
CA GLY A 155 35.67 19.40 -6.42
C GLY A 155 36.25 18.51 -5.31
N MET A 156 35.78 17.27 -5.20
CA MET A 156 36.14 16.31 -4.15
C MET A 156 36.50 14.95 -4.76
N GLY A 157 37.22 14.15 -3.98
CA GLY A 157 37.45 12.74 -4.33
C GLY A 157 36.14 11.94 -4.40
N ARG A 158 36.18 10.83 -5.14
CA ARG A 158 35.03 9.91 -5.32
C ARG A 158 35.35 8.48 -4.88
N TYR A 159 36.28 8.35 -3.92
CA TYR A 159 36.72 7.05 -3.40
C TYR A 159 37.15 6.08 -4.51
N SER A 160 37.89 6.61 -5.49
CA SER A 160 38.41 5.86 -6.63
C SER A 160 39.90 6.09 -6.77
N GLU A 161 40.63 5.16 -7.38
CA GLU A 161 42.08 5.30 -7.60
C GLU A 161 42.46 6.59 -8.33
N ARG A 162 41.64 7.04 -9.29
CA ARG A 162 41.89 8.27 -10.08
C ARG A 162 41.57 9.57 -9.35
N CYS A 163 40.68 9.53 -8.38
CA CYS A 163 40.22 10.69 -7.59
C CYS A 163 40.03 10.20 -6.15
N PRO A 164 41.12 9.91 -5.42
CA PRO A 164 41.05 9.47 -4.03
C PRO A 164 40.50 10.58 -3.14
N THR A 165 39.67 10.23 -2.16
CA THR A 165 39.13 11.23 -1.21
C THR A 165 40.10 11.45 -0.06
N PHE A 166 40.71 10.37 0.43
CA PHE A 166 41.69 10.39 1.52
C PHE A 166 43.02 9.78 1.06
N GLY A 167 44.12 10.16 1.73
CA GLY A 167 45.38 9.42 1.68
C GLY A 167 45.30 8.10 2.45
N ASP A 168 46.30 7.24 2.29
CA ASP A 168 46.31 5.87 2.82
C ASP A 168 46.16 5.81 4.36
N ASP A 169 46.68 6.81 5.07
CA ASP A 169 46.61 6.93 6.53
C ASP A 169 45.33 7.63 7.02
N GLY A 170 44.46 8.09 6.11
CA GLY A 170 43.26 8.86 6.43
C GLY A 170 43.53 10.28 6.95
N ARG A 171 44.79 10.72 7.03
CA ARG A 171 45.19 12.03 7.59
C ARG A 171 45.39 13.11 6.52
N VAL A 172 45.22 12.74 5.27
CA VAL A 172 45.25 13.65 4.12
C VAL A 172 43.88 13.62 3.46
N PHE A 173 43.29 14.77 3.22
CA PHE A 173 42.04 14.94 2.48
C PHE A 173 42.32 15.74 1.20
N TYR A 174 41.93 15.18 0.05
CA TYR A 174 42.23 15.77 -1.25
C TYR A 174 41.07 16.64 -1.74
N ILE A 175 41.39 17.88 -2.09
CA ILE A 175 40.47 18.84 -2.71
C ILE A 175 40.92 19.08 -4.15
N TYR A 176 39.96 19.08 -5.07
CA TYR A 176 40.17 19.13 -6.51
C TYR A 176 39.50 20.36 -7.10
N ASP A 177 39.87 20.71 -8.33
CA ASP A 177 39.10 21.67 -9.09
C ASP A 177 37.78 21.02 -9.56
N SER A 178 36.66 21.72 -9.37
CA SER A 178 35.37 21.29 -9.91
C SER A 178 35.11 21.97 -11.24
N PRO A 179 34.80 21.22 -12.32
CA PRO A 179 34.17 21.84 -13.47
C PRO A 179 32.79 22.39 -13.07
N PRO A 180 32.24 23.39 -13.80
CA PRO A 180 30.86 23.80 -13.65
C PRO A 180 29.93 22.59 -13.81
N LEU A 181 28.99 22.44 -12.88
CA LEU A 181 28.02 21.36 -12.86
C LEU A 181 26.69 21.91 -13.39
N LEU A 182 26.23 21.34 -14.50
CA LEU A 182 24.95 21.65 -15.12
C LEU A 182 24.28 20.32 -15.48
N GLY A 183 22.97 20.22 -15.26
CA GLY A 183 22.21 19.00 -15.54
C GLY A 183 20.88 18.96 -14.78
N GLU A 184 20.21 17.82 -14.88
CA GLU A 184 18.93 17.56 -14.21
C GLU A 184 19.13 16.93 -12.81
N GLY A 185 18.11 17.02 -11.95
CA GLY A 185 18.09 16.36 -10.65
C GLY A 185 18.88 17.14 -9.59
N PRO A 186 19.74 16.51 -8.76
CA PRO A 186 20.34 17.17 -7.58
C PRO A 186 21.29 18.36 -7.85
N VAL A 187 21.58 18.67 -9.12
CA VAL A 187 22.43 19.79 -9.54
C VAL A 187 21.66 20.87 -10.31
N GLU A 188 20.35 20.70 -10.48
CA GLU A 188 19.48 21.63 -11.23
C GLU A 188 19.49 23.03 -10.61
N GLU A 189 19.43 23.11 -9.29
CA GLU A 189 19.55 24.36 -8.52
C GLU A 189 20.88 25.08 -8.72
N TYR A 190 21.91 24.44 -9.27
CA TYR A 190 23.21 25.09 -9.46
C TYR A 190 23.20 26.03 -10.66
N ALA A 191 22.17 25.95 -11.52
CA ALA A 191 22.02 26.80 -12.68
C ALA A 191 21.90 28.29 -12.34
N VAL A 192 21.40 28.64 -11.15
CA VAL A 192 21.34 30.05 -10.69
C VAL A 192 22.69 30.58 -10.20
N LEU A 193 23.65 29.69 -9.93
CA LEU A 193 24.98 30.03 -9.44
C LEU A 193 25.97 30.25 -10.59
N ARG A 194 26.83 31.27 -10.44
CA ARG A 194 28.00 31.48 -11.31
C ARG A 194 29.07 30.42 -11.06
N ALA A 195 29.99 30.25 -12.00
CA ALA A 195 31.08 29.29 -11.87
C ALA A 195 31.92 29.48 -10.59
N GLU A 196 32.17 30.73 -10.19
CA GLU A 196 32.90 31.07 -8.96
C GLU A 196 32.10 30.70 -7.70
N GLU A 197 30.79 30.93 -7.71
CA GLU A 197 29.87 30.57 -6.62
C GLU A 197 29.71 29.04 -6.51
N GLN A 198 29.61 28.34 -7.64
CA GLN A 198 29.62 26.87 -7.64
C GLN A 198 30.93 26.32 -7.07
N ARG A 199 32.07 26.93 -7.41
CA ARG A 199 33.37 26.55 -6.88
C ARG A 199 33.45 26.79 -5.37
N GLU A 200 32.95 27.92 -4.90
CA GLU A 200 32.84 28.22 -3.46
C GLU A 200 31.93 27.20 -2.74
N LEU A 201 30.77 26.88 -3.32
CA LEU A 201 29.84 25.87 -2.80
C LEU A 201 30.54 24.53 -2.59
N GLN A 202 31.30 24.06 -3.58
CA GLN A 202 32.03 22.79 -3.46
C GLN A 202 33.14 22.84 -2.41
N LEU A 203 33.84 23.97 -2.25
CA LEU A 203 34.86 24.12 -1.19
C LEU A 203 34.24 24.08 0.21
N ARG A 204 33.12 24.78 0.42
CA ARG A 204 32.37 24.72 1.69
C ARG A 204 31.91 23.28 1.99
N ARG A 205 31.34 22.60 1.00
CA ARG A 205 30.90 21.20 1.12
C ARG A 205 32.04 20.21 1.33
N ALA A 206 33.24 20.49 0.84
CA ALA A 206 34.40 19.64 1.06
C ALA A 206 34.77 19.53 2.55
N VAL A 207 34.64 20.63 3.30
CA VAL A 207 34.84 20.60 4.76
C VAL A 207 33.73 19.81 5.43
N VAL A 208 32.47 20.03 5.03
CA VAL A 208 31.34 19.26 5.58
C VAL A 208 31.51 17.76 5.31
N HIS A 209 31.87 17.37 4.10
CA HIS A 209 32.14 15.98 3.74
C HIS A 209 33.19 15.36 4.67
N LEU A 210 34.32 16.02 4.86
CA LEU A 210 35.39 15.53 5.74
C LEU A 210 34.89 15.30 7.16
N VAL A 211 34.23 16.29 7.76
CA VAL A 211 33.75 16.22 9.15
C VAL A 211 32.70 15.11 9.28
N MET A 212 31.72 15.07 8.38
CA MET A 212 30.64 14.08 8.44
C MET A 212 31.14 12.65 8.19
N VAL A 213 32.19 12.45 7.38
CA VAL A 213 32.83 11.13 7.24
C VAL A 213 33.44 10.66 8.55
N LEU A 214 34.12 11.55 9.27
CA LEU A 214 34.77 11.22 10.54
C LEU A 214 33.73 10.90 11.62
N GLU A 215 32.71 11.75 11.75
CA GLU A 215 31.62 11.53 12.71
C GLU A 215 30.83 10.25 12.40
N ASP A 216 30.49 10.01 11.13
CA ASP A 216 29.78 8.78 10.77
C ASP A 216 30.62 7.52 10.99
N ARG A 217 31.93 7.56 10.74
CA ARG A 217 32.83 6.43 11.06
C ARG A 217 32.94 6.18 12.55
N ALA A 218 32.93 7.23 13.36
CA ALA A 218 33.04 7.13 14.81
C ALA A 218 31.75 6.61 15.46
N ARG A 219 30.58 6.95 14.89
CA ARG A 219 29.26 6.74 15.53
C ARG A 219 28.38 5.73 14.82
N GLY A 220 28.60 5.50 13.52
CA GLY A 220 27.76 4.66 12.69
C GLY A 220 26.37 5.23 12.46
N TRP A 221 26.20 6.56 12.39
CA TRP A 221 24.90 7.21 12.15
C TRP A 221 24.20 6.67 10.90
N SER A 222 24.95 6.46 9.82
CA SER A 222 24.44 5.89 8.59
C SER A 222 23.93 4.46 8.76
N ASN A 223 24.35 3.72 9.78
CA ASN A 223 23.89 2.36 10.09
C ASN A 223 22.70 2.34 11.08
N THR A 224 22.27 3.50 11.57
CA THR A 224 21.11 3.58 12.46
C THR A 224 19.81 3.41 11.68
N PHE A 225 18.78 2.91 12.36
CA PHE A 225 17.45 2.74 11.82
C PHE A 225 16.91 4.01 11.13
N ASP A 226 17.05 5.16 11.79
CA ASP A 226 16.55 6.45 11.30
C ASP A 226 17.08 6.84 9.92
N TRP A 227 18.33 6.47 9.62
CA TRP A 227 18.94 6.71 8.32
C TRP A 227 18.66 5.58 7.32
N GLN A 228 18.76 4.32 7.76
CA GLN A 228 18.61 3.15 6.90
C GLN A 228 17.26 3.15 6.15
N GLN A 229 16.17 3.55 6.81
CA GLN A 229 14.83 3.60 6.22
C GLN A 229 14.61 4.69 5.14
N VAL A 230 15.50 5.68 5.01
CA VAL A 230 15.34 6.79 4.03
C VAL A 230 15.26 6.22 2.61
N ASN A 231 16.24 5.39 2.25
CA ASN A 231 16.39 4.76 0.93
C ASN A 231 16.36 3.22 0.99
N GLY A 232 15.97 2.64 2.13
CA GLY A 232 15.90 1.20 2.34
C GLY A 232 17.28 0.54 2.31
N TRP A 233 18.25 1.13 3.00
CA TRP A 233 19.54 0.50 3.23
C TRP A 233 19.34 -0.61 4.27
N HIS A 234 19.69 -1.85 3.93
CA HIS A 234 19.68 -2.97 4.86
C HIS A 234 20.83 -3.92 4.53
N ALA A 235 21.45 -4.52 5.54
CA ALA A 235 22.59 -5.42 5.37
C ALA A 235 22.28 -6.62 4.46
N ALA A 236 21.03 -7.10 4.47
CA ALA A 236 20.57 -8.24 3.66
C ALA A 236 20.51 -7.93 2.15
N LEU A 237 20.21 -6.69 1.76
CA LEU A 237 19.98 -6.31 0.36
C LEU A 237 21.26 -6.09 -0.46
N ARG A 238 22.44 -6.03 0.19
CA ARG A 238 23.75 -5.74 -0.45
C ARG A 238 23.73 -4.52 -1.38
N GLY A 239 22.92 -3.50 -1.05
CA GLY A 239 22.67 -2.29 -1.85
C GLY A 239 21.40 -1.57 -1.36
N PRO A 240 21.08 -0.38 -1.90
CA PRO A 240 19.86 0.32 -1.51
C PRO A 240 18.62 -0.32 -2.14
N HIS A 241 17.50 -0.26 -1.42
CA HIS A 241 16.20 -0.61 -1.98
C HIS A 241 15.74 0.44 -3.02
N ASN A 242 16.03 1.73 -2.77
CA ASN A 242 15.77 2.81 -3.71
C ASN A 242 16.72 2.80 -4.92
N GLN A 243 16.18 2.47 -6.09
CA GLN A 243 16.90 2.50 -7.36
C GLN A 243 16.76 3.83 -8.10
N ASP A 244 16.00 4.80 -7.57
CA ASP A 244 15.88 6.12 -8.18
C ASP A 244 17.07 7.01 -7.82
N VAL A 245 17.84 7.44 -8.84
CA VAL A 245 18.93 8.41 -8.69
C VAL A 245 18.48 9.76 -8.09
N TRP A 246 17.19 10.13 -8.22
CA TRP A 246 16.62 11.35 -7.63
C TRP A 246 16.31 11.22 -6.14
N GLY A 247 16.38 10.01 -5.58
CA GLY A 247 16.30 9.73 -4.14
C GLY A 247 17.58 10.05 -3.36
N TYR A 248 18.63 10.53 -4.03
CA TYR A 248 19.94 10.80 -3.45
C TYR A 248 20.37 12.23 -3.74
N ALA A 249 20.99 12.89 -2.76
CA ALA A 249 21.58 14.22 -2.95
C ALA A 249 22.73 14.22 -3.98
N ARG A 250 23.42 13.08 -4.14
CA ARG A 250 24.43 12.85 -5.18
C ARG A 250 24.33 11.40 -5.69
N PRO A 251 24.60 11.12 -6.98
CA PRO A 251 24.62 9.75 -7.50
C PRO A 251 25.59 8.81 -6.75
N MET A 252 26.62 9.37 -6.12
CA MET A 252 27.57 8.61 -5.29
C MET A 252 26.92 7.99 -4.05
N GLY A 253 25.82 8.57 -3.55
CA GLY A 253 25.08 8.05 -2.40
C GLY A 253 24.55 6.63 -2.62
N MET A 254 24.20 6.26 -3.85
CA MET A 254 23.73 4.91 -4.21
C MET A 254 24.75 3.79 -3.95
N ARG A 255 26.00 4.10 -3.66
CA ARG A 255 27.06 3.11 -3.45
C ARG A 255 27.08 2.53 -2.03
N SER A 256 26.65 3.30 -1.03
CA SER A 256 26.55 2.84 0.37
C SER A 256 25.75 3.82 1.23
N ALA A 257 25.15 3.32 2.31
CA ALA A 257 24.45 4.15 3.31
C ALA A 257 25.33 5.28 3.86
N HIS A 258 26.63 5.01 4.07
CA HIS A 258 27.63 6.00 4.46
C HIS A 258 27.73 7.16 3.45
N LEU A 259 27.87 6.84 2.16
CA LEU A 259 28.00 7.87 1.13
C LEU A 259 26.69 8.60 0.90
N ASP A 260 25.55 7.93 1.05
CA ASP A 260 24.24 8.58 1.04
C ASP A 260 24.15 9.64 2.15
N PHE A 261 24.48 9.24 3.38
CA PHE A 261 24.47 10.12 4.55
C PHE A 261 25.37 11.34 4.38
N VAL A 262 26.66 11.10 4.08
CA VAL A 262 27.64 12.19 3.99
C VAL A 262 27.29 13.15 2.86
N THR A 263 26.89 12.64 1.69
CA THR A 263 26.55 13.51 0.56
C THR A 263 25.25 14.26 0.75
N PHE A 264 24.30 13.69 1.50
CA PHE A 264 23.12 14.40 1.93
C PHE A 264 23.46 15.51 2.94
N ALA A 265 24.33 15.23 3.92
CA ALA A 265 24.75 16.22 4.90
C ALA A 265 25.47 17.42 4.26
N GLU A 266 26.32 17.18 3.25
CA GLU A 266 26.90 18.26 2.41
C GLU A 266 25.81 19.19 1.86
N ALA A 267 24.79 18.59 1.24
CA ALA A 267 23.73 19.32 0.56
C ALA A 267 22.77 20.01 1.54
N TYR A 268 22.54 19.41 2.71
CA TYR A 268 21.67 19.95 3.75
C TYR A 268 22.30 21.15 4.48
N VAL A 269 23.57 21.04 4.85
CA VAL A 269 24.29 22.03 5.65
C VAL A 269 24.68 23.25 4.81
N VAL A 270 25.11 23.03 3.57
CA VAL A 270 25.50 24.10 2.63
C VAL A 270 24.67 24.00 1.36
N ARG A 271 23.67 24.87 1.25
CA ARG A 271 22.72 24.88 0.13
C ARG A 271 23.09 25.93 -0.92
N PRO A 272 22.69 25.77 -2.19
CA PRO A 272 22.88 26.79 -3.22
C PRO A 272 22.33 28.16 -2.81
N GLU A 273 21.15 28.19 -2.17
CA GLU A 273 20.51 29.42 -1.71
C GLU A 273 21.28 30.14 -0.60
N ASP A 274 22.05 29.42 0.23
CA ASP A 274 22.80 30.02 1.34
C ASP A 274 23.82 31.05 0.81
N LEU A 275 24.49 30.74 -0.31
CA LEU A 275 25.46 31.63 -0.94
C LEU A 275 24.81 32.90 -1.49
N LEU A 276 23.56 32.81 -1.94
CA LEU A 276 22.83 33.94 -2.48
C LEU A 276 22.18 34.77 -1.36
N LEU A 277 21.64 34.14 -0.32
CA LEU A 277 21.05 34.81 0.84
C LEU A 277 22.10 35.64 1.61
N GLU A 278 23.33 35.15 1.71
CA GLU A 278 24.46 35.90 2.29
C GLU A 278 24.79 37.20 1.53
N ARG A 279 24.37 37.30 0.26
CA ARG A 279 24.64 38.45 -0.64
C ARG A 279 23.35 39.08 -1.17
N GLN A 280 22.23 38.89 -0.48
CA GLN A 280 20.91 39.34 -0.94
C GLN A 280 20.82 40.87 -1.13
N ASP A 281 21.71 41.64 -0.49
CA ASP A 281 21.79 43.10 -0.63
C ASP A 281 22.29 43.53 -2.03
N GLU A 282 22.94 42.63 -2.78
CA GLU A 282 23.35 42.87 -4.16
C GLU A 282 22.15 42.71 -5.10
N SER A 283 21.80 43.77 -5.84
CA SER A 283 20.61 43.78 -6.71
C SER A 283 20.57 42.65 -7.73
N GLU A 284 21.74 42.21 -8.23
CA GLU A 284 21.81 41.10 -9.17
C GLU A 284 21.57 39.73 -8.51
N VAL A 285 22.01 39.56 -7.26
CA VAL A 285 21.79 38.35 -6.46
C VAL A 285 20.33 38.26 -6.04
N ALA A 286 19.72 39.36 -5.60
CA ALA A 286 18.31 39.42 -5.23
C ALA A 286 17.40 38.92 -6.35
N ARG A 287 17.68 39.31 -7.60
CA ARG A 287 16.93 38.84 -8.77
C ARG A 287 17.10 37.33 -9.02
N ARG A 288 18.31 36.79 -8.83
CA ARG A 288 18.55 35.33 -8.97
C ARG A 288 17.92 34.52 -7.84
N LEU A 289 17.80 35.08 -6.63
CA LEU A 289 17.03 34.48 -5.54
C LEU A 289 15.55 34.35 -5.88
N GLU A 290 14.98 35.28 -6.66
CA GLU A 290 13.62 35.18 -7.16
C GLU A 290 13.45 34.09 -8.23
N ASP A 291 14.52 33.62 -8.88
CA ASP A 291 14.46 32.55 -9.88
C ASP A 291 14.44 31.14 -9.24
N LEU A 292 14.80 31.02 -7.95
CA LEU A 292 14.73 29.76 -7.22
C LEU A 292 13.28 29.40 -6.87
N ASP A 293 12.89 28.16 -7.21
CA ASP A 293 11.62 27.59 -6.76
C ASP A 293 11.77 27.06 -5.32
N PRO A 294 11.04 27.62 -4.33
CA PRO A 294 11.08 27.12 -2.97
C PRO A 294 10.66 25.65 -2.86
N ASN A 295 9.83 25.15 -3.76
CA ASN A 295 9.36 23.77 -3.73
C ASN A 295 10.43 22.78 -4.19
N ALA A 296 11.36 23.19 -5.05
CA ALA A 296 12.46 22.36 -5.53
C ALA A 296 13.56 22.18 -4.46
N THR A 297 13.61 23.07 -3.46
CA THR A 297 14.63 23.06 -2.41
C THR A 297 14.71 21.72 -1.68
N LEU A 298 15.92 21.34 -1.28
CA LEU A 298 16.17 20.12 -0.52
C LEU A 298 15.25 19.99 0.71
N GLY A 299 14.97 21.10 1.41
CA GLY A 299 14.11 21.12 2.59
C GLY A 299 12.64 20.74 2.32
N CYS A 300 12.16 20.95 1.10
CA CYS A 300 10.79 20.59 0.68
C CYS A 300 10.73 19.27 -0.10
N GLN A 301 11.88 18.62 -0.29
CA GLN A 301 12.03 17.41 -1.11
C GLN A 301 12.57 16.20 -0.35
N PHE A 302 13.20 16.42 0.82
CA PHE A 302 13.85 15.39 1.64
C PHE A 302 13.55 15.58 3.15
N PHE A 303 12.27 15.59 3.52
CA PHE A 303 11.81 15.70 4.91
C PHE A 303 12.37 14.60 5.84
N THR A 304 12.32 13.33 5.42
CA THR A 304 12.72 12.17 6.22
C THR A 304 14.22 12.19 6.50
N ALA A 305 15.04 12.38 5.46
CA ALA A 305 16.50 12.48 5.60
C ALA A 305 16.91 13.72 6.41
N SER A 306 16.23 14.85 6.20
CA SER A 306 16.45 16.08 6.99
C SER A 306 16.16 15.85 8.47
N ARG A 307 15.07 15.17 8.81
CA ARG A 307 14.71 14.84 10.19
C ARG A 307 15.74 13.91 10.84
N ALA A 308 16.18 12.87 10.15
CA ALA A 308 17.23 11.97 10.65
C ALA A 308 18.54 12.73 10.94
N LEU A 309 19.02 13.53 9.98
CA LEU A 309 20.23 14.34 10.17
C LEU A 309 20.09 15.34 11.32
N ARG A 310 18.94 16.02 11.45
CA ARG A 310 18.69 16.93 12.58
C ARG A 310 18.73 16.21 13.92
N SER A 311 18.20 14.99 14.00
CA SER A 311 18.26 14.16 15.22
C SER A 311 19.71 13.92 15.63
N PHE A 312 20.57 13.50 14.69
CA PHE A 312 21.99 13.26 14.94
C PHE A 312 22.76 14.53 15.34
N LEU A 313 22.47 15.66 14.69
CA LEU A 313 23.07 16.95 15.04
C LEU A 313 22.63 17.43 16.42
N ALA A 314 21.35 17.28 16.77
CA ALA A 314 20.81 17.65 18.08
C ALA A 314 21.39 16.79 19.22
N GLU A 315 21.67 15.51 18.98
CA GLU A 315 22.38 14.65 19.94
C GLU A 315 23.76 15.22 20.29
N ARG A 316 24.46 15.77 19.29
CA ARG A 316 25.83 16.25 19.45
C ARG A 316 25.93 17.72 19.90
N ALA A 317 24.97 18.52 19.47
CA ALA A 317 24.88 19.95 19.73
C ALA A 317 23.42 20.31 20.03
N PRO A 318 22.91 20.04 21.25
CA PRO A 318 21.50 20.23 21.60
C PRO A 318 21.01 21.69 21.57
N GLY A 319 21.91 22.66 21.40
CA GLY A 319 21.58 24.07 21.19
C GLY A 319 21.86 24.59 19.77
N TRP A 320 22.25 23.72 18.83
CA TRP A 320 22.42 24.11 17.44
C TRP A 320 21.05 24.21 16.76
N GLU A 321 20.79 25.37 16.19
CA GLU A 321 19.59 25.62 15.40
C GLU A 321 19.97 25.71 13.92
N GLU A 322 19.11 25.15 13.06
CA GLU A 322 19.26 25.29 11.62
C GLU A 322 19.14 26.78 11.24
N PRO A 323 20.04 27.33 10.40
CA PRO A 323 19.89 28.68 9.89
C PRO A 323 18.54 28.88 9.21
N GLU A 324 17.90 30.02 9.49
CA GLU A 324 16.65 30.39 8.84
C GLU A 324 16.88 30.65 7.35
N ARG A 325 16.20 29.86 6.51
CA ARG A 325 16.27 29.95 5.04
C ARG A 325 14.89 30.26 4.51
N VAL A 326 14.61 31.55 4.35
CA VAL A 326 13.34 32.04 3.82
C VAL A 326 13.61 32.66 2.46
N LEU A 327 13.20 31.97 1.41
CA LEU A 327 13.30 32.49 0.04
C LEU A 327 12.22 33.56 -0.21
N PRO A 328 12.49 34.58 -1.04
CA PRO A 328 11.51 35.64 -1.32
C PRO A 328 10.14 35.11 -1.78
N ARG A 329 10.13 34.13 -2.70
CA ARG A 329 8.87 33.49 -3.15
C ARG A 329 8.14 32.74 -2.04
N ALA A 330 8.85 32.05 -1.15
CA ALA A 330 8.26 31.35 0.01
C ALA A 330 7.64 32.36 1.00
N ALA A 331 8.35 33.44 1.30
CA ALA A 331 7.85 34.53 2.16
C ALA A 331 6.57 35.14 1.58
N MET A 332 6.54 35.40 0.26
CA MET A 332 5.36 35.93 -0.42
C MET A 332 4.17 34.96 -0.39
N ALA A 333 4.42 33.66 -0.46
CA ALA A 333 3.40 32.62 -0.34
C ALA A 333 2.93 32.39 1.10
N GLY A 334 3.67 32.87 2.10
CA GLY A 334 3.36 32.68 3.52
C GLY A 334 3.62 31.27 4.04
N ALA A 335 4.39 30.46 3.30
CA ALA A 335 4.62 29.03 3.57
C ALA A 335 6.07 28.66 3.20
N ARG A 336 6.72 27.80 3.99
CA ARG A 336 8.11 27.38 3.71
C ARG A 336 8.17 26.45 2.51
N CYS A 337 7.17 25.56 2.41
CA CYS A 337 7.00 24.64 1.29
C CYS A 337 5.59 24.77 0.69
N PRO A 338 5.31 25.85 -0.09
CA PRO A 338 3.96 26.19 -0.51
C PRO A 338 3.21 25.05 -1.23
N ALA A 339 3.87 24.31 -2.13
CA ALA A 339 3.25 23.22 -2.88
C ALA A 339 2.95 22.01 -1.98
N PHE A 340 3.86 21.67 -1.06
CA PHE A 340 3.64 20.59 -0.09
C PHE A 340 2.47 20.92 0.84
N GLU A 341 2.44 22.13 1.43
CA GLU A 341 1.39 22.53 2.35
C GLU A 341 0.00 22.55 1.66
N ALA A 342 -0.06 23.06 0.42
CA ALA A 342 -1.27 23.06 -0.40
C ALA A 342 -1.73 21.64 -0.79
N TRP A 343 -0.79 20.72 -1.05
CA TRP A 343 -1.07 19.33 -1.37
C TRP A 343 -1.51 18.51 -0.14
N ALA A 344 -0.80 18.69 0.99
CA ALA A 344 -0.96 17.93 2.22
C ALA A 344 -2.26 18.27 2.95
N ARG A 345 -2.72 19.54 2.85
CA ARG A 345 -3.98 20.03 3.44
C ARG A 345 -4.15 19.58 4.90
N HIS A 346 -3.11 19.79 5.72
CA HIS A 346 -3.06 19.30 7.10
C HIS A 346 -4.30 19.69 7.92
N ASP A 347 -4.78 20.93 7.74
CA ASP A 347 -5.96 21.43 8.44
C ASP A 347 -7.23 20.65 8.09
N ASP A 348 -7.33 20.06 6.90
CA ASP A 348 -8.48 19.27 6.49
C ASP A 348 -8.32 17.77 6.76
N LEU A 349 -7.14 17.30 7.16
CA LEU A 349 -6.85 15.88 7.30
C LEU A 349 -7.73 15.24 8.40
N ASP A 350 -8.43 14.15 8.07
CA ASP A 350 -9.26 13.36 8.99
C ASP A 350 -8.56 12.06 9.42
N GLY A 351 -7.55 11.61 8.69
CA GLY A 351 -6.72 10.44 9.02
C GLY A 351 -6.51 9.51 7.83
N PHE A 352 -6.17 8.26 8.12
CA PHE A 352 -5.80 7.27 7.10
C PHE A 352 -6.51 5.93 7.31
N ASP A 353 -6.89 5.29 6.22
CA ASP A 353 -7.32 3.89 6.22
C ASP A 353 -6.36 3.04 5.36
N VAL A 354 -6.00 1.85 5.85
CA VAL A 354 -5.47 0.76 5.02
C VAL A 354 -6.64 -0.02 4.44
N LEU A 355 -6.65 -0.19 3.12
CA LEU A 355 -7.65 -0.98 2.40
C LEU A 355 -7.03 -2.31 1.99
N LEU A 356 -7.70 -3.42 2.31
CA LEU A 356 -7.37 -4.74 1.79
C LEU A 356 -8.33 -5.10 0.67
N ALA A 357 -7.85 -5.10 -0.57
CA ALA A 357 -8.56 -5.68 -1.69
C ALA A 357 -8.51 -7.20 -1.59
N ALA A 358 -9.63 -7.82 -1.24
CA ALA A 358 -9.74 -9.25 -1.00
C ALA A 358 -9.25 -10.04 -2.21
N ALA A 359 -8.61 -11.18 -1.95
CA ALA A 359 -8.09 -12.03 -3.00
C ALA A 359 -9.16 -12.64 -3.90
N THR A 360 -8.72 -13.08 -5.07
CA THR A 360 -9.58 -13.59 -6.15
C THR A 360 -9.43 -15.08 -6.35
N SER A 361 -10.32 -15.66 -7.15
CA SER A 361 -10.17 -17.02 -7.67
C SER A 361 -9.07 -17.16 -8.74
N ARG A 362 -8.23 -16.15 -8.97
CA ARG A 362 -7.15 -16.17 -9.96
C ARG A 362 -5.78 -16.17 -9.26
N PRO A 363 -4.80 -16.98 -9.71
CA PRO A 363 -3.49 -17.14 -9.09
C PRO A 363 -2.73 -15.83 -8.82
N GLN A 364 -2.78 -14.88 -9.75
CA GLN A 364 -2.05 -13.61 -9.69
C GLN A 364 -2.50 -12.65 -8.59
N SER A 365 -3.64 -12.91 -7.93
CA SER A 365 -4.17 -12.07 -6.85
C SER A 365 -4.69 -12.91 -5.68
N LEU A 366 -4.02 -14.04 -5.41
CA LEU A 366 -4.40 -15.01 -4.38
C LEU A 366 -4.29 -14.49 -2.94
N TYR A 367 -3.61 -13.38 -2.67
CA TYR A 367 -3.43 -12.88 -1.28
C TYR A 367 -3.94 -11.46 -1.06
N GLY A 368 -4.49 -10.85 -2.12
CA GLY A 368 -5.03 -9.51 -2.06
C GLY A 368 -4.01 -8.41 -2.37
N HIS A 369 -4.42 -7.14 -2.21
CA HIS A 369 -3.53 -5.98 -2.28
C HIS A 369 -3.84 -5.01 -1.15
N LEU A 370 -2.80 -4.38 -0.60
CA LEU A 370 -2.96 -3.25 0.31
C LEU A 370 -2.94 -1.94 -0.46
N LEU A 371 -3.79 -1.01 -0.04
CA LEU A 371 -3.81 0.37 -0.49
C LEU A 371 -3.89 1.29 0.73
N LEU A 372 -3.36 2.51 0.60
CA LEU A 372 -3.46 3.54 1.63
C LEU A 372 -4.41 4.65 1.19
N HIS A 373 -5.49 4.83 1.92
CA HIS A 373 -6.50 5.86 1.69
C HIS A 373 -6.29 7.04 2.64
N VAL A 374 -6.17 8.26 2.11
CA VAL A 374 -6.09 9.48 2.92
C VAL A 374 -7.45 10.14 2.97
N LYS A 375 -7.96 10.35 4.19
CA LYS A 375 -9.28 10.91 4.44
C LYS A 375 -9.18 12.39 4.77
N TYR A 376 -10.11 13.18 4.24
CA TYR A 376 -10.21 14.60 4.56
C TYR A 376 -11.61 14.93 5.08
N ARG A 377 -11.70 15.88 6.00
CA ARG A 377 -12.97 16.40 6.49
C ARG A 377 -13.69 17.10 5.34
N GLY A 378 -14.93 16.68 5.08
CA GLY A 378 -15.76 17.32 4.05
C GLY A 378 -16.13 18.75 4.47
N GLY A 379 -15.77 19.75 3.65
CA GLY A 379 -16.12 21.14 3.92
C GLY A 379 -15.45 22.22 3.06
N GLY A 380 -14.28 21.95 2.47
CA GLY A 380 -13.51 22.99 1.76
C GLY A 380 -13.63 23.05 0.23
N LEU A 381 -14.03 21.97 -0.44
CA LEU A 381 -14.11 21.90 -1.90
C LEU A 381 -15.31 21.04 -2.34
N VAL A 382 -15.80 21.26 -3.56
CA VAL A 382 -16.91 20.58 -4.27
C VAL A 382 -16.71 19.05 -4.45
N ARG A 383 -15.77 18.44 -3.72
CA ARG A 383 -15.29 17.07 -3.88
C ARG A 383 -15.80 16.20 -2.73
N GLY A 384 -16.78 15.34 -3.00
CA GLY A 384 -17.21 14.29 -2.06
C GLY A 384 -16.16 13.19 -1.87
N VAL A 385 -16.40 12.28 -0.92
CA VAL A 385 -15.55 11.10 -0.54
C VAL A 385 -14.96 10.36 -1.74
N GLY A 386 -15.67 10.27 -2.86
CA GLY A 386 -15.18 9.61 -4.08
C GLY A 386 -13.92 10.21 -4.71
N PHE A 387 -13.54 11.45 -4.37
CA PHE A 387 -12.33 12.12 -4.86
C PHE A 387 -11.17 12.07 -3.88
N GLU A 388 -11.34 11.45 -2.71
CA GLU A 388 -10.25 11.26 -1.75
C GLU A 388 -9.13 10.40 -2.37
N PRO A 389 -7.85 10.73 -2.09
CA PRO A 389 -6.73 10.05 -2.72
C PRO A 389 -6.49 8.68 -2.08
N VAL A 390 -6.31 7.69 -2.94
CA VAL A 390 -5.92 6.33 -2.57
C VAL A 390 -4.61 6.01 -3.27
N TYR A 391 -3.60 5.66 -2.49
CA TYR A 391 -2.28 5.28 -2.94
C TYR A 391 -2.19 3.76 -3.09
N GLN A 392 -1.76 3.31 -4.27
CA GLN A 392 -1.56 1.92 -4.63
C GLN A 392 -0.10 1.68 -4.97
N PHE A 393 0.47 0.59 -4.46
CA PHE A 393 1.81 0.15 -4.82
C PHE A 393 1.68 -0.95 -5.87
N GLY A 394 2.20 -0.69 -7.07
CA GLY A 394 2.02 -1.58 -8.22
C GLY A 394 3.30 -1.72 -9.04
N ALA A 395 3.47 -2.91 -9.61
CA ALA A 395 4.49 -3.14 -10.62
C ALA A 395 4.19 -2.31 -11.87
N LEU A 396 5.16 -1.55 -12.32
CA LEU A 396 5.11 -0.83 -13.58
C LEU A 396 5.59 -1.78 -14.68
N THR A 397 4.68 -2.16 -15.57
CA THR A 397 4.96 -3.09 -16.67
C THR A 397 4.93 -2.39 -18.02
N ASP A 398 5.58 -2.99 -19.02
CA ASP A 398 5.35 -2.57 -20.40
C ASP A 398 3.89 -2.86 -20.79
N SER A 399 3.42 -2.10 -21.78
CA SER A 399 2.03 -2.15 -22.22
C SER A 399 1.61 -3.50 -22.83
N ASP A 400 2.57 -4.31 -23.28
CA ASP A 400 2.39 -5.57 -24.02
C ASP A 400 3.23 -6.73 -23.47
N VAL A 401 3.54 -6.72 -22.17
CA VAL A 401 4.23 -7.82 -21.50
C VAL A 401 3.50 -9.16 -21.72
N ASP A 402 4.24 -10.17 -22.17
CA ASP A 402 3.75 -11.54 -22.34
C ASP A 402 3.39 -12.17 -20.97
N PRO A 403 2.30 -12.95 -20.83
CA PRO A 403 1.89 -13.53 -19.55
C PRO A 403 2.94 -14.44 -18.88
N ILE A 404 3.77 -15.15 -19.64
CA ILE A 404 4.83 -16.00 -19.10
C ILE A 404 5.99 -15.12 -18.62
N ASP A 405 6.38 -14.13 -19.42
CA ASP A 405 7.40 -13.15 -19.04
C ASP A 405 6.96 -12.35 -17.79
N TYR A 406 5.68 -11.98 -17.70
CA TYR A 406 5.07 -11.37 -16.50
C TYR A 406 5.25 -12.24 -15.26
N LEU A 407 4.97 -13.54 -15.37
CA LEU A 407 5.10 -14.46 -14.24
C LEU A 407 6.56 -14.62 -13.83
N ILE A 408 7.46 -14.86 -14.78
CA ILE A 408 8.89 -15.06 -14.51
C ILE A 408 9.48 -13.79 -13.89
N LYS A 409 9.33 -12.63 -14.54
CA LYS A 409 9.80 -11.33 -14.03
C LYS A 409 9.18 -11.00 -12.67
N GLY A 410 7.90 -11.31 -12.47
CA GLY A 410 7.22 -11.12 -11.20
C GLY A 410 7.82 -11.93 -10.03
N VAL A 411 8.25 -13.16 -10.30
CA VAL A 411 8.91 -14.02 -9.30
C VAL A 411 10.36 -13.58 -9.06
N VAL A 412 11.13 -13.26 -10.11
CA VAL A 412 12.57 -12.95 -9.99
C VAL A 412 12.89 -11.49 -9.69
N GLY A 413 11.91 -10.58 -9.74
CA GLY A 413 12.13 -9.16 -9.39
C GLY A 413 12.37 -8.22 -10.57
N GLY A 414 11.82 -8.52 -11.74
CA GLY A 414 12.10 -7.84 -12.99
C GLY A 414 11.29 -6.56 -13.27
N PHE A 415 10.38 -6.15 -12.38
CA PHE A 415 9.56 -4.94 -12.57
C PHE A 415 9.93 -3.84 -11.56
N PRO A 416 10.04 -2.58 -11.99
CA PRO A 416 10.05 -1.47 -11.05
C PRO A 416 8.66 -1.28 -10.43
N THR A 417 8.60 -0.80 -9.20
CA THR A 417 7.35 -0.43 -8.54
C THR A 417 7.27 1.08 -8.42
N VAL A 418 6.06 1.62 -8.54
CA VAL A 418 5.79 3.03 -8.26
C VAL A 418 4.60 3.18 -7.33
N LEU A 419 4.54 4.33 -6.67
CA LEU A 419 3.38 4.77 -5.91
C LEU A 419 2.35 5.37 -6.88
N GLU A 420 1.26 4.66 -7.15
CA GLU A 420 0.19 5.14 -8.03
C GLU A 420 -0.88 5.87 -7.22
N LEU A 421 -1.22 7.08 -7.64
CA LEU A 421 -2.31 7.85 -7.06
C LEU A 421 -3.60 7.57 -7.83
N ASN A 422 -4.64 7.15 -7.10
CA ASN A 422 -5.98 6.97 -7.61
C ASN A 422 -6.99 7.78 -6.77
N SER A 423 -8.22 7.89 -7.24
CA SER A 423 -9.34 8.38 -6.44
C SER A 423 -10.06 7.20 -5.78
N PHE A 424 -10.70 7.43 -4.63
CA PHE A 424 -11.50 6.40 -3.98
C PHE A 424 -12.58 5.83 -4.91
N ARG A 425 -13.21 6.67 -5.75
CA ARG A 425 -14.16 6.22 -6.78
C ARG A 425 -13.50 5.37 -7.87
N GLY A 426 -12.27 5.69 -8.25
CA GLY A 426 -11.48 4.88 -9.18
C GLY A 426 -11.17 3.50 -8.60
N VAL A 427 -10.82 3.44 -7.31
CA VAL A 427 -10.56 2.20 -6.56
C VAL A 427 -11.84 1.36 -6.39
N ASP A 428 -12.97 1.97 -6.05
CA ASP A 428 -14.29 1.30 -6.06
C ASP A 428 -14.57 0.67 -7.43
N ARG A 429 -14.45 1.46 -8.50
CA ARG A 429 -14.70 0.98 -9.84
C ARG A 429 -13.76 -0.16 -10.23
N LEU A 430 -12.46 -0.04 -9.96
CA LEU A 430 -11.47 -1.06 -10.27
C LEU A 430 -11.72 -2.35 -9.47
N PHE A 431 -11.69 -2.29 -8.15
CA PHE A 431 -11.73 -3.51 -7.34
C PHE A 431 -13.15 -4.06 -7.16
N LEU A 432 -14.12 -3.21 -6.80
CA LEU A 432 -15.48 -3.66 -6.51
C LEU A 432 -16.25 -4.01 -7.79
N GLN A 433 -16.05 -3.24 -8.86
CA GLN A 433 -16.82 -3.37 -10.09
C GLN A 433 -16.10 -4.10 -11.22
N TYR A 434 -14.81 -3.87 -11.50
CA TYR A 434 -14.11 -4.59 -12.57
C TYR A 434 -13.57 -5.94 -12.09
N GLU A 435 -12.82 -5.97 -11.00
CA GLU A 435 -12.18 -7.19 -10.50
C GLU A 435 -13.12 -8.04 -9.63
N LYS A 436 -14.28 -7.50 -9.24
CA LYS A 436 -15.31 -8.16 -8.42
C LYS A 436 -14.76 -8.67 -7.07
N ARG A 437 -13.94 -7.84 -6.44
CA ARG A 437 -13.29 -8.04 -5.14
C ARG A 437 -13.95 -7.17 -4.09
N ASN A 438 -13.94 -7.61 -2.83
CA ASN A 438 -14.39 -6.77 -1.72
C ASN A 438 -13.21 -5.95 -1.20
N LEU A 439 -13.48 -4.78 -0.61
CA LEU A 439 -12.48 -3.98 0.10
C LEU A 439 -12.79 -4.01 1.60
N ARG A 440 -11.88 -4.56 2.40
CA ARG A 440 -11.92 -4.42 3.85
C ARG A 440 -11.15 -3.17 4.25
N ARG A 441 -11.58 -2.50 5.31
CA ARG A 441 -11.03 -1.22 5.73
C ARG A 441 -10.47 -1.32 7.14
N PHE A 442 -9.34 -0.69 7.36
CA PHE A 442 -8.66 -0.65 8.65
C PHE A 442 -8.20 0.78 8.90
N THR A 443 -8.62 1.39 10.00
CA THR A 443 -8.22 2.76 10.34
C THR A 443 -6.89 2.76 11.07
N LEU A 444 -5.98 3.64 10.64
CA LEU A 444 -4.72 3.88 11.34
C LEU A 444 -4.94 4.92 12.45
N GLN A 445 -4.58 4.56 13.68
CA GLN A 445 -4.65 5.43 14.84
C GLN A 445 -3.36 6.22 14.97
N LEU A 446 -3.20 7.28 14.17
CA LEU A 446 -2.00 8.13 14.15
C LEU A 446 -2.23 9.41 14.96
N ASN A 447 -1.21 9.86 15.68
CA ASN A 447 -1.20 11.20 16.23
C ASN A 447 -0.94 12.26 15.13
N PRO A 448 -1.13 13.57 15.39
CA PRO A 448 -0.93 14.62 14.38
C PRO A 448 0.47 14.65 13.77
N GLU A 449 1.51 14.38 14.57
CA GLU A 449 2.90 14.37 14.10
C GLU A 449 3.17 13.18 13.18
N GLN A 450 2.73 11.98 13.54
CA GLN A 450 2.82 10.78 12.70
C GLN A 450 2.05 10.96 11.40
N SER A 451 0.86 11.57 11.46
CA SER A 451 0.05 11.89 10.27
C SER A 451 0.78 12.85 9.33
N HIS A 452 1.46 13.86 9.88
CA HIS A 452 2.28 14.79 9.11
C HIS A 452 3.47 14.07 8.46
N ARG A 453 4.25 13.29 9.24
CA ARG A 453 5.39 12.54 8.71
C ARG A 453 4.97 11.52 7.64
N LEU A 454 3.77 10.95 7.73
CA LEU A 454 3.24 10.06 6.71
C LEU A 454 2.93 10.81 5.40
N LEU A 455 2.38 12.02 5.47
CA LEU A 455 2.20 12.86 4.27
C LEU A 455 3.53 13.29 3.68
N GLU A 456 4.51 13.69 4.49
CA GLU A 456 5.88 13.95 4.03
C GLU A 456 6.46 12.74 3.31
N ARG A 457 6.30 11.54 3.88
CA ARG A 457 6.82 10.32 3.26
C ARG A 457 6.10 9.98 1.95
N LEU A 458 4.78 10.14 1.89
CA LEU A 458 4.02 10.00 0.65
C LEU A 458 4.46 10.99 -0.43
N TRP A 459 4.71 12.24 -0.04
CA TRP A 459 5.23 13.29 -0.92
C TRP A 459 6.58 12.89 -1.53
N GLU A 460 7.51 12.43 -0.71
CA GLU A 460 8.81 11.92 -1.15
C GLU A 460 8.69 10.70 -2.07
N SER A 461 7.90 9.71 -1.65
CA SER A 461 7.75 8.44 -2.36
C SER A 461 7.09 8.59 -3.72
N GLU A 462 6.18 9.55 -3.89
CA GLU A 462 5.56 9.83 -5.19
C GLU A 462 6.60 10.28 -6.24
N ARG A 463 7.70 10.89 -5.81
CA ARG A 463 8.64 11.64 -6.65
C ARG A 463 10.00 10.98 -6.82
N ARG A 464 10.49 10.33 -5.76
CA ARG A 464 11.91 9.98 -5.60
C ARG A 464 12.14 8.52 -5.24
N THR A 465 11.12 7.68 -5.35
CA THR A 465 11.19 6.27 -4.98
C THR A 465 10.89 5.37 -6.16
N LEU A 466 11.83 4.46 -6.43
CA LEU A 466 11.70 3.37 -7.41
C LEU A 466 12.30 2.10 -6.79
N TYR A 467 11.46 1.20 -6.25
CA TYR A 467 11.97 -0.07 -5.70
C TYR A 467 11.69 -1.26 -6.62
N PRO A 468 12.51 -2.33 -6.56
CA PRO A 468 12.23 -3.56 -7.31
C PRO A 468 10.96 -4.24 -6.79
N TYR A 469 10.15 -4.77 -7.71
CA TYR A 469 8.93 -5.52 -7.39
C TYR A 469 9.16 -7.03 -7.48
N ARG A 470 9.05 -7.74 -6.36
CA ARG A 470 9.09 -9.21 -6.24
C ARG A 470 7.80 -9.69 -5.59
N PHE A 471 7.10 -10.62 -6.22
CA PHE A 471 5.78 -11.09 -5.75
C PHE A 471 5.79 -11.57 -4.30
N LEU A 472 6.85 -12.26 -3.88
CA LEU A 472 6.90 -12.90 -2.57
C LEU A 472 7.25 -11.92 -1.43
N ASN A 473 8.16 -10.96 -1.62
CA ASN A 473 8.70 -10.16 -0.52
C ASN A 473 9.03 -8.69 -0.84
N ALA A 474 8.84 -8.22 -2.07
CA ALA A 474 8.98 -6.80 -2.41
C ALA A 474 7.73 -6.37 -3.18
N ASN A 475 6.61 -6.27 -2.46
CA ASN A 475 5.27 -6.12 -3.02
C ASN A 475 4.47 -5.07 -2.25
N CYS A 476 3.19 -4.87 -2.59
CA CYS A 476 2.35 -3.85 -1.95
C CYS A 476 2.31 -3.89 -0.41
N ALA A 477 2.60 -5.04 0.22
CA ALA A 477 2.67 -5.19 1.66
C ALA A 477 3.98 -4.62 2.22
N SER A 478 5.13 -5.04 1.72
CA SER A 478 6.44 -4.54 2.17
C SER A 478 6.57 -3.02 1.97
N PHE A 479 6.05 -2.51 0.85
CA PHE A 479 6.03 -1.07 0.58
C PHE A 479 5.21 -0.27 1.59
N LEU A 480 4.12 -0.83 2.10
CA LEU A 480 3.34 -0.16 3.14
C LEU A 480 4.16 -0.06 4.43
N VAL A 481 4.91 -1.11 4.79
CA VAL A 481 5.86 -1.08 5.91
C VAL A 481 6.96 -0.03 5.66
N ASP A 482 7.52 0.02 4.45
CA ASP A 482 8.51 1.02 4.02
C ASP A 482 8.02 2.46 4.14
N LEU A 483 6.74 2.67 3.90
CA LEU A 483 6.09 3.97 4.06
C LEU A 483 5.79 4.31 5.53
N MET A 484 5.33 3.33 6.32
CA MET A 484 4.88 3.53 7.70
C MET A 484 6.02 3.76 8.68
N GLU A 485 7.07 2.94 8.63
CA GLU A 485 8.18 2.99 9.60
C GLU A 485 8.79 4.39 9.83
N PRO A 486 9.20 5.15 8.79
CA PRO A 486 9.77 6.49 8.98
C PRO A 486 8.73 7.50 9.47
N ALA A 487 7.45 7.25 9.21
CA ALA A 487 6.36 8.09 9.71
C ALA A 487 6.10 7.82 11.20
N LEU A 488 6.21 6.56 11.63
CA LEU A 488 5.98 6.12 13.00
C LEU A 488 7.20 6.28 13.90
N GLY A 489 8.41 6.27 13.34
CA GLY A 489 9.67 6.20 14.10
C GLY A 489 9.85 4.82 14.76
N LEU A 490 9.38 3.76 14.13
CA LEU A 490 9.39 2.39 14.66
C LEU A 490 10.01 1.44 13.63
N ASP A 491 10.89 0.55 14.10
CA ASP A 491 11.46 -0.54 13.31
C ASP A 491 10.48 -1.72 13.30
N LEU A 492 9.90 -2.03 12.14
CA LEU A 492 8.89 -3.08 12.01
C LEU A 492 9.55 -4.38 11.48
N PRO A 493 9.35 -5.53 12.14
CA PRO A 493 10.13 -6.76 11.94
C PRO A 493 9.91 -7.49 10.61
N GLU A 494 8.99 -7.07 9.74
CA GLU A 494 8.56 -7.87 8.58
C GLU A 494 9.30 -7.62 7.26
N ARG A 495 10.21 -6.64 7.18
CA ARG A 495 10.85 -6.24 5.90
C ARG A 495 11.72 -7.30 5.23
N ASP A 496 12.36 -8.17 6.01
CA ASP A 496 13.35 -9.14 5.50
C ASP A 496 12.79 -10.56 5.34
N GLY A 497 11.46 -10.73 5.44
CA GLY A 497 10.80 -12.01 5.25
C GLY A 497 11.04 -12.60 3.85
N ALA A 498 11.23 -13.92 3.76
CA ALA A 498 11.24 -14.62 2.47
C ALA A 498 9.88 -14.50 1.75
N ILE A 499 8.81 -14.30 2.53
CA ILE A 499 7.43 -14.09 2.08
C ILE A 499 6.81 -13.01 2.97
N ILE A 500 6.21 -11.98 2.37
CA ILE A 500 5.47 -10.90 3.03
C ILE A 500 4.12 -10.77 2.34
N MET A 501 3.06 -11.20 3.01
CA MET A 501 1.70 -11.11 2.48
C MET A 501 0.98 -9.86 2.98
N PRO A 502 -0.02 -9.33 2.23
CA PRO A 502 -0.88 -8.25 2.67
C PRO A 502 -1.47 -8.42 4.08
N THR A 503 -1.89 -9.65 4.40
CA THR A 503 -2.52 -9.97 5.68
C THR A 503 -1.53 -9.95 6.83
N ASP A 504 -0.25 -10.20 6.55
CA ASP A 504 0.82 -10.23 7.53
C ASP A 504 1.08 -8.82 8.07
N VAL A 505 1.19 -7.87 7.15
CA VAL A 505 1.37 -6.46 7.50
C VAL A 505 0.17 -5.93 8.27
N LEU A 506 -1.05 -6.42 8.00
CA LEU A 506 -2.21 -6.06 8.81
C LEU A 506 -2.12 -6.62 10.23
N ASP A 507 -1.69 -7.87 10.41
CA ASP A 507 -1.47 -8.47 11.72
C ASP A 507 -0.35 -7.74 12.48
N LEU A 508 0.76 -7.45 11.82
CA LEU A 508 1.86 -6.64 12.34
C LEU A 508 1.36 -5.28 12.83
N LEU A 509 0.73 -4.49 11.96
CA LEU A 509 0.26 -3.15 12.31
C LEU A 509 -0.82 -3.18 13.40
N ALA A 510 -1.65 -4.22 13.47
CA ALA A 510 -2.62 -4.38 14.56
C ALA A 510 -1.96 -4.75 15.89
N SER A 511 -0.81 -5.42 15.86
CA SER A 511 -0.06 -5.79 17.06
C SER A 511 0.76 -4.64 17.66
N VAL A 512 1.08 -3.61 16.87
CA VAL A 512 1.84 -2.43 17.32
C VAL A 512 1.00 -1.59 18.28
N ASP A 513 1.57 -1.33 19.46
CA ASP A 513 1.04 -0.35 20.41
C ASP A 513 1.53 1.05 20.03
N ASN A 514 0.61 2.01 19.92
CA ASN A 514 0.88 3.40 19.53
C ASN A 514 0.63 4.38 20.69
N GLY A 515 0.97 3.97 21.91
CA GLY A 515 0.89 4.80 23.10
C GLY A 515 -0.54 5.21 23.42
N GLU A 516 -0.79 6.51 23.61
CA GLU A 516 -2.12 7.03 23.98
C GLU A 516 -3.20 6.77 22.90
N GLN A 517 -2.81 6.53 21.65
CA GLN A 517 -3.74 6.21 20.57
C GLN A 517 -4.21 4.74 20.59
N GLY A 518 -3.61 3.89 21.45
CA GLY A 518 -3.89 2.47 21.54
C GLY A 518 -3.27 1.67 20.39
N ARG A 519 -3.97 0.65 19.90
CA ARG A 519 -3.48 -0.18 18.78
C ARG A 519 -3.42 0.64 17.49
N LEU A 520 -2.27 0.55 16.80
CA LEU A 520 -2.02 1.32 15.58
C LEU A 520 -3.05 1.06 14.48
N LEU A 521 -3.52 -0.17 14.32
CA LEU A 521 -4.49 -0.54 13.29
C LEU A 521 -5.79 -1.09 13.88
N ILE A 522 -6.92 -0.48 13.55
CA ILE A 522 -8.26 -0.91 13.98
C ILE A 522 -9.09 -1.33 12.77
N LYS A 523 -9.59 -2.56 12.76
CA LYS A 523 -10.54 -3.01 11.72
C LYS A 523 -11.82 -2.20 11.79
N ARG A 524 -12.24 -1.66 10.64
CA ARG A 524 -13.59 -1.11 10.49
C ARG A 524 -14.59 -2.23 10.22
N PRO A 525 -15.77 -2.22 10.88
CA PRO A 525 -16.80 -3.23 10.62
C PRO A 525 -17.35 -3.19 9.19
N ASP A 526 -17.33 -2.03 8.52
CA ASP A 526 -17.82 -1.93 7.15
C ASP A 526 -16.83 -2.54 6.15
N THR A 527 -17.30 -3.57 5.45
CA THR A 527 -16.64 -4.12 4.25
C THR A 527 -17.35 -3.60 3.02
N LEU A 528 -16.62 -3.00 2.09
CA LEU A 528 -17.18 -2.60 0.82
C LEU A 528 -17.29 -3.85 -0.07
N ARG A 529 -18.51 -4.22 -0.42
CA ARG A 529 -18.80 -5.46 -1.14
C ARG A 529 -18.77 -5.23 -2.63
N SER A 530 -18.20 -6.17 -3.37
CA SER A 530 -18.21 -6.16 -4.83
C SER A 530 -19.62 -6.17 -5.38
N GLY A 531 -19.83 -5.58 -6.57
CA GLY A 531 -21.13 -5.64 -7.24
C GLY A 531 -21.63 -7.08 -7.45
N ARG A 532 -20.70 -8.04 -7.64
CA ARG A 532 -21.02 -9.47 -7.73
C ARG A 532 -21.59 -10.01 -6.42
N GLU A 533 -20.95 -9.73 -5.29
CA GLU A 533 -21.42 -10.23 -3.99
C GLU A 533 -22.76 -9.61 -3.60
N VAL A 534 -22.94 -8.31 -3.87
CA VAL A 534 -24.22 -7.62 -3.68
C VAL A 534 -25.31 -8.29 -4.52
N ALA A 535 -25.07 -8.55 -5.81
CA ALA A 535 -26.05 -9.22 -6.67
C ALA A 535 -26.36 -10.66 -6.22
N GLN A 536 -25.36 -11.43 -5.79
CA GLN A 536 -25.55 -12.80 -5.31
C GLN A 536 -26.35 -12.87 -4.00
N GLU A 537 -26.13 -11.94 -3.07
CA GLU A 537 -26.94 -11.83 -1.86
C GLU A 537 -28.35 -11.32 -2.18
N ALA A 538 -28.48 -10.36 -3.10
CA ALA A 538 -29.75 -9.84 -3.52
C ALA A 538 -30.62 -10.90 -4.22
N ALA A 539 -30.05 -11.73 -5.11
CA ALA A 539 -30.76 -12.83 -5.75
C ALA A 539 -31.29 -13.85 -4.71
N ARG A 540 -30.45 -14.23 -3.74
CA ARG A 540 -30.85 -15.12 -2.63
C ARG A 540 -31.94 -14.51 -1.75
N THR A 541 -31.81 -13.22 -1.46
CA THR A 541 -32.78 -12.47 -0.63
C THR A 541 -34.11 -12.34 -1.36
N ARG A 542 -34.12 -11.97 -2.64
CA ARG A 542 -35.31 -11.89 -3.49
C ARG A 542 -36.10 -13.20 -3.48
N ARG A 543 -35.43 -14.33 -3.72
CA ARG A 543 -36.05 -15.66 -3.68
C ARG A 543 -36.68 -15.95 -2.31
N ALA A 544 -35.96 -15.67 -1.22
CA ALA A 544 -36.49 -15.88 0.14
C ALA A 544 -37.70 -14.97 0.45
N LEU A 545 -37.68 -13.71 0.02
CA LEU A 545 -38.79 -12.78 0.22
C LEU A 545 -40.03 -13.20 -0.57
N LEU A 546 -39.86 -13.65 -1.83
CA LEU A 546 -40.98 -14.11 -2.65
C LEU A 546 -41.61 -15.40 -2.09
N LEU A 547 -40.81 -16.33 -1.58
CA LEU A 547 -41.31 -17.51 -0.86
C LEU A 547 -42.04 -17.13 0.44
N SER A 548 -41.48 -16.18 1.21
CA SER A 548 -42.11 -15.68 2.44
C SER A 548 -43.44 -14.98 2.15
N LEU A 549 -43.53 -14.25 1.03
CA LEU A 549 -44.77 -13.64 0.57
C LEU A 549 -45.81 -14.70 0.25
N ALA A 550 -45.42 -15.77 -0.45
CA ALA A 550 -46.32 -16.88 -0.79
C ALA A 550 -46.95 -17.51 0.46
N ASP A 551 -46.17 -17.63 1.54
CA ASP A 551 -46.67 -18.11 2.82
C ASP A 551 -47.51 -17.05 3.55
N ALA A 552 -47.10 -15.78 3.53
CA ALA A 552 -47.80 -14.69 4.22
C ALA A 552 -49.22 -14.41 3.68
N ILE A 553 -49.45 -14.66 2.39
CA ILE A 553 -50.77 -14.49 1.76
C ILE A 553 -51.57 -15.80 1.69
N ASP A 554 -51.09 -16.88 2.34
CA ASP A 554 -51.65 -18.22 2.24
C ASP A 554 -51.89 -18.64 0.77
N ALA A 555 -50.90 -18.38 -0.09
CA ALA A 555 -51.01 -18.58 -1.53
C ALA A 555 -51.42 -20.02 -1.86
N ASP A 556 -52.46 -20.15 -2.67
CA ASP A 556 -52.90 -21.42 -3.21
C ASP A 556 -51.84 -22.01 -4.17
N ARG A 557 -51.99 -23.30 -4.49
CA ARG A 557 -51.03 -24.01 -5.34
C ARG A 557 -50.82 -23.33 -6.71
N PRO A 558 -51.86 -22.84 -7.41
CA PRO A 558 -51.70 -22.04 -8.64
C PRO A 558 -50.89 -20.76 -8.44
N THR A 559 -51.14 -20.00 -7.37
CA THR A 559 -50.40 -18.75 -7.08
C THR A 559 -48.94 -19.03 -6.77
N ARG A 560 -48.65 -20.09 -5.99
CA ARG A 560 -47.27 -20.55 -5.75
C ARG A 560 -46.56 -20.91 -7.05
N ALA A 561 -47.21 -21.64 -7.95
CA ALA A 561 -46.65 -21.98 -9.26
C ALA A 561 -46.38 -20.74 -10.13
N HIS A 562 -47.23 -19.70 -10.05
CA HIS A 562 -46.97 -18.42 -10.73
C HIS A 562 -45.76 -17.70 -10.15
N PHE A 563 -45.56 -17.72 -8.82
CA PHE A 563 -44.37 -17.16 -8.20
C PHE A 563 -43.10 -17.92 -8.58
N ASP A 564 -43.16 -19.25 -8.67
CA ASP A 564 -42.02 -20.06 -9.15
C ASP A 564 -41.68 -19.72 -10.61
N ALA A 565 -42.67 -19.66 -11.50
CA ALA A 565 -42.47 -19.27 -12.89
C ALA A 565 -41.94 -17.85 -13.04
N LEU A 566 -42.44 -16.91 -12.22
CA LEU A 566 -41.93 -15.54 -12.19
C LEU A 566 -40.47 -15.51 -11.72
N LEU A 567 -40.14 -16.27 -10.68
CA LEU A 567 -38.78 -16.35 -10.16
C LEU A 567 -37.82 -16.93 -11.20
N GLU A 568 -38.22 -17.99 -11.91
CA GLU A 568 -37.45 -18.55 -13.03
C GLU A 568 -37.21 -17.50 -14.10
N ALA A 569 -38.26 -16.78 -14.53
CA ALA A 569 -38.14 -15.74 -15.54
C ALA A 569 -37.27 -14.54 -15.09
N LEU A 570 -37.31 -14.18 -13.80
CA LEU A 570 -36.44 -13.16 -13.19
C LEU A 570 -35.00 -13.64 -12.93
N GLU A 571 -34.76 -14.95 -13.01
CA GLU A 571 -33.45 -15.59 -12.90
C GLU A 571 -32.88 -16.03 -14.27
N ASP A 572 -33.58 -15.73 -15.36
CA ASP A 572 -33.14 -16.10 -16.71
C ASP A 572 -31.88 -15.31 -17.11
N PRO A 573 -30.85 -15.96 -17.72
CA PRO A 573 -29.67 -15.25 -18.25
C PRO A 573 -30.02 -14.22 -19.33
N ASP A 574 -31.09 -14.44 -20.10
CA ASP A 574 -31.55 -13.54 -21.16
C ASP A 574 -32.21 -12.28 -20.59
N PRO A 575 -31.63 -11.08 -20.83
CA PRO A 575 -32.22 -9.83 -20.36
C PRO A 575 -33.62 -9.55 -20.91
N ALA A 576 -33.96 -10.00 -22.13
CA ALA A 576 -35.28 -9.76 -22.71
C ALA A 576 -36.38 -10.57 -22.00
N THR A 577 -36.03 -11.75 -21.50
CA THR A 577 -36.93 -12.57 -20.68
C THR A 577 -37.16 -11.94 -19.31
N ARG A 578 -36.10 -11.43 -18.66
CA ARG A 578 -36.23 -10.69 -17.40
C ARG A 578 -37.02 -9.40 -17.55
N GLU A 579 -36.82 -8.65 -18.63
CA GLU A 579 -37.58 -7.42 -18.93
C GLU A 579 -39.10 -7.69 -18.99
N ARG A 580 -39.51 -8.74 -19.72
CA ARG A 580 -40.91 -9.18 -19.79
C ARG A 580 -41.44 -9.60 -18.42
N ALA A 581 -40.62 -10.31 -17.62
CA ALA A 581 -40.99 -10.70 -16.27
C ALA A 581 -41.25 -9.48 -15.36
N TYR A 582 -40.44 -8.42 -15.44
CA TYR A 582 -40.71 -7.18 -14.68
C TYR A 582 -41.99 -6.48 -15.11
N ALA A 583 -42.39 -6.59 -16.38
CA ALA A 583 -43.67 -6.06 -16.84
C ALA A 583 -44.85 -6.78 -16.19
N THR A 584 -44.78 -8.10 -16.06
CA THR A 584 -45.77 -8.91 -15.32
C THR A 584 -45.70 -8.66 -13.81
N THR A 585 -44.51 -8.43 -13.28
CA THR A 585 -44.29 -8.16 -11.84
C THR A 585 -45.01 -6.89 -11.41
N GLU A 586 -44.94 -5.82 -12.21
CA GLU A 586 -45.59 -4.54 -11.90
C GLU A 586 -47.11 -4.71 -11.68
N THR A 587 -47.80 -5.41 -12.58
CA THR A 587 -49.25 -5.61 -12.48
C THR A 587 -49.61 -6.55 -11.34
N LEU A 588 -48.89 -7.67 -11.20
CA LEU A 588 -49.11 -8.65 -10.14
C LEU A 588 -48.87 -8.05 -8.75
N PHE A 589 -47.74 -7.36 -8.56
CA PHE A 589 -47.37 -6.80 -7.26
C PHE A 589 -48.29 -5.65 -6.87
N SER A 590 -48.75 -4.84 -7.83
CA SER A 590 -49.74 -3.80 -7.54
C SER A 590 -51.09 -4.39 -7.11
N ALA A 591 -51.56 -5.47 -7.76
CA ALA A 591 -52.77 -6.18 -7.35
C ALA A 591 -52.62 -6.80 -5.96
N LEU A 592 -51.48 -7.42 -5.67
CA LEU A 592 -51.18 -8.00 -4.36
C LEU A 592 -51.07 -6.93 -3.27
N ALA A 593 -50.43 -5.79 -3.53
CA ALA A 593 -50.35 -4.68 -2.59
C ALA A 593 -51.74 -4.08 -2.31
N THR A 594 -52.64 -4.07 -3.30
CA THR A 594 -54.03 -3.65 -3.11
C THR A 594 -54.80 -4.63 -2.23
N ALA A 595 -54.62 -5.94 -2.44
CA ALA A 595 -55.30 -6.99 -1.68
C ALA A 595 -54.73 -7.16 -0.25
N HIS A 596 -53.42 -6.94 -0.10
CA HIS A 596 -52.67 -7.10 1.14
C HIS A 596 -51.77 -5.87 1.40
N PRO A 597 -52.34 -4.72 1.82
CA PRO A 597 -51.59 -3.48 2.00
C PRO A 597 -50.47 -3.58 3.04
N ASP A 598 -50.63 -4.45 4.04
CA ASP A 598 -49.62 -4.77 5.05
C ASP A 598 -48.36 -5.42 4.45
N GLN A 599 -48.48 -6.06 3.28
CA GLN A 599 -47.39 -6.71 2.56
C GLN A 599 -46.74 -5.83 1.49
N ALA A 600 -47.23 -4.61 1.25
CA ALA A 600 -46.67 -3.68 0.26
C ALA A 600 -45.16 -3.47 0.44
N ARG A 601 -44.70 -3.44 1.69
CA ARG A 601 -43.27 -3.33 1.99
C ARG A 601 -42.46 -4.54 1.53
N LEU A 602 -42.97 -5.74 1.75
CA LEU A 602 -42.28 -6.98 1.35
C LEU A 602 -42.12 -7.06 -0.18
N LEU A 603 -43.12 -6.59 -0.92
CA LEU A 603 -43.10 -6.49 -2.39
C LEU A 603 -42.05 -5.49 -2.88
N VAL A 604 -41.97 -4.30 -2.25
CA VAL A 604 -40.94 -3.30 -2.54
C VAL A 604 -39.54 -3.83 -2.22
N ASP A 605 -39.35 -4.51 -1.11
CA ASP A 605 -38.06 -5.14 -0.75
C ASP A 605 -37.67 -6.22 -1.77
N THR A 606 -38.64 -6.97 -2.29
CA THR A 606 -38.42 -7.96 -3.36
C THR A 606 -37.93 -7.28 -4.64
N LEU A 607 -38.59 -6.21 -5.09
CA LEU A 607 -38.18 -5.43 -6.26
C LEU A 607 -36.84 -4.70 -6.07
N TYR A 608 -36.56 -4.19 -4.86
CA TYR A 608 -35.27 -3.58 -4.55
C TYR A 608 -34.12 -4.58 -4.76
N ASN A 609 -34.27 -5.81 -4.27
CA ASN A 609 -33.27 -6.86 -4.49
C ASN A 609 -33.17 -7.28 -5.97
N SER A 610 -34.27 -7.24 -6.72
CA SER A 610 -34.23 -7.41 -8.18
C SER A 610 -33.42 -6.30 -8.87
N VAL A 611 -33.62 -5.04 -8.48
CA VAL A 611 -32.88 -3.89 -9.03
C VAL A 611 -31.37 -4.00 -8.77
N LEU A 612 -30.97 -4.48 -7.58
CA LEU A 612 -29.55 -4.73 -7.28
C LEU A 612 -28.93 -5.80 -8.20
N VAL A 613 -29.70 -6.83 -8.56
CA VAL A 613 -29.28 -7.86 -9.52
C VAL A 613 -29.17 -7.29 -10.93
N GLU A 614 -30.17 -6.56 -11.41
CA GLU A 614 -30.13 -5.92 -12.73
C GLU A 614 -29.01 -4.87 -12.83
N ARG A 615 -28.73 -4.15 -11.74
CA ARG A 615 -27.62 -3.19 -11.70
C ARG A 615 -26.28 -3.86 -12.00
N PHE A 616 -26.04 -5.04 -11.45
CA PHE A 616 -24.83 -5.80 -11.73
C PHE A 616 -24.72 -6.21 -13.21
N PHE A 617 -25.80 -6.66 -13.84
CA PHE A 617 -25.79 -6.95 -15.28
C PHE A 617 -25.53 -5.70 -16.10
N MET A 618 -26.22 -4.61 -15.79
CA MET A 618 -26.06 -3.33 -16.48
C MET A 618 -24.62 -2.84 -16.38
N ASP A 619 -24.00 -2.86 -15.20
CA ASP A 619 -22.61 -2.43 -15.02
C ASP A 619 -21.65 -3.31 -15.85
N ASN A 620 -21.83 -4.64 -15.87
CA ASN A 620 -21.02 -5.54 -16.69
C ASN A 620 -21.18 -5.30 -18.20
N ALA A 621 -22.42 -5.17 -18.67
CA ALA A 621 -22.70 -4.93 -20.08
C ALA A 621 -22.20 -3.54 -20.52
N HIS A 622 -22.35 -2.54 -19.65
CA HIS A 622 -21.78 -1.21 -19.84
C HIS A 622 -20.26 -1.25 -19.97
N TYR A 623 -19.58 -2.06 -19.14
CA TYR A 623 -18.13 -2.22 -19.23
C TYR A 623 -17.67 -2.98 -20.47
N ALA A 624 -18.40 -4.01 -20.88
CA ALA A 624 -18.13 -4.71 -22.14
C ALA A 624 -18.27 -3.75 -23.34
N ARG A 625 -19.36 -2.96 -23.38
CA ARG A 625 -19.55 -1.89 -24.36
C ARG A 625 -18.40 -0.88 -24.31
N ARG A 626 -18.01 -0.42 -23.12
CA ARG A 626 -16.87 0.52 -23.00
C ARG A 626 -15.57 -0.07 -23.51
N ALA A 627 -15.27 -1.33 -23.22
CA ALA A 627 -14.05 -1.98 -23.69
C ALA A 627 -14.04 -2.11 -25.22
N LEU A 628 -15.19 -2.46 -25.81
CA LEU A 628 -15.38 -2.50 -27.26
C LEU A 628 -15.15 -1.13 -27.90
N LEU A 629 -15.82 -0.09 -27.38
CA LEU A 629 -15.68 1.26 -27.92
C LEU A 629 -14.27 1.82 -27.73
N PHE A 630 -13.60 1.43 -26.65
CA PHE A 630 -12.22 1.79 -26.43
C PHE A 630 -11.28 1.10 -27.42
N ALA A 631 -11.51 -0.17 -27.73
CA ALA A 631 -10.74 -0.91 -28.74
C ALA A 631 -10.93 -0.35 -30.16
N ALA A 632 -12.15 0.09 -30.50
CA ALA A 632 -12.48 0.64 -31.82
C ALA A 632 -11.88 2.03 -32.09
N GLN A 633 -11.40 2.75 -31.07
CA GLN A 633 -10.73 4.05 -31.22
C GLN A 633 -9.32 3.97 -31.83
N GLY A 634 -8.75 2.77 -31.92
CA GLY A 634 -7.44 2.56 -32.53
C GLY A 634 -6.41 1.95 -31.57
N PRO A 635 -5.20 1.66 -32.09
CA PRO A 635 -4.15 1.02 -31.31
C PRO A 635 -3.70 1.92 -30.17
N ARG A 636 -3.47 1.30 -29.00
CA ARG A 636 -2.93 2.02 -27.84
C ARG A 636 -1.50 2.49 -28.12
N PRO A 637 -1.08 3.65 -27.60
CA PRO A 637 0.34 3.97 -27.50
C PRO A 637 0.99 2.89 -26.62
N ARG A 638 1.95 2.15 -27.19
CA ARG A 638 2.76 1.19 -26.44
C ARG A 638 3.88 1.98 -25.77
N LEU A 639 3.79 2.07 -24.45
CA LEU A 639 4.81 2.69 -23.61
C LEU A 639 5.55 1.59 -22.85
N SER A 640 6.87 1.70 -22.86
CA SER A 640 7.76 0.94 -22.01
C SER A 640 7.74 1.47 -20.57
N ALA A 641 8.13 0.63 -19.61
CA ALA A 641 8.27 1.03 -18.21
C ALA A 641 9.25 2.22 -18.05
N GLN A 642 10.31 2.29 -18.85
CA GLN A 642 11.26 3.41 -18.83
C GLN A 642 10.63 4.73 -19.30
N GLU A 643 9.81 4.70 -20.35
CA GLU A 643 9.09 5.90 -20.81
C GLU A 643 8.06 6.36 -19.79
N LEU A 644 7.38 5.43 -19.11
CA LEU A 644 6.46 5.75 -18.02
C LEU A 644 7.19 6.41 -16.84
N ILE A 645 8.36 5.91 -16.44
CA ILE A 645 9.21 6.53 -15.41
C ILE A 645 9.68 7.92 -15.84
N ALA A 646 10.13 8.09 -17.09
CA ALA A 646 10.61 9.38 -17.60
C ALA A 646 9.49 10.43 -17.60
N ARG A 647 8.28 10.07 -18.05
CA ARG A 647 7.09 10.93 -18.00
C ARG A 647 6.71 11.29 -16.56
N ARG A 648 6.79 10.32 -15.65
CA ARG A 648 6.54 10.56 -14.23
C ARG A 648 7.54 11.55 -13.65
N ARG A 649 8.82 11.43 -13.95
CA ARG A 649 9.85 12.39 -13.50
C ARG A 649 9.61 13.79 -14.07
N ALA A 650 9.23 13.89 -15.34
CA ALA A 650 8.87 15.18 -15.94
C ALA A 650 7.67 15.84 -15.24
N LEU A 651 6.68 15.04 -14.81
CA LEU A 651 5.51 15.52 -14.08
C LEU A 651 5.84 16.13 -12.71
N TYR A 652 6.89 15.63 -12.06
CA TYR A 652 7.30 16.05 -10.71
C TYR A 652 8.55 16.93 -10.70
N ARG A 653 9.01 17.40 -11.87
CA ARG A 653 10.22 18.23 -11.99
C ARG A 653 9.96 19.64 -11.48
N ASP A 654 8.97 20.30 -12.07
CA ASP A 654 8.49 21.61 -11.64
C ASP A 654 7.19 21.38 -10.88
N GLU A 655 7.09 21.79 -9.60
CA GLU A 655 5.87 21.59 -8.79
C GLU A 655 4.73 22.49 -9.29
N ASP A 656 4.13 22.11 -10.42
CA ASP A 656 3.05 22.81 -11.08
C ASP A 656 1.76 21.98 -10.97
N LEU A 657 0.87 22.43 -10.08
CA LEU A 657 -0.45 21.83 -9.90
C LEU A 657 -1.30 21.87 -11.18
N ILE A 658 -1.09 22.86 -12.06
CA ILE A 658 -1.76 22.98 -13.35
C ILE A 658 -1.21 21.91 -14.29
N ALA A 659 0.10 21.80 -14.46
CA ALA A 659 0.71 20.74 -15.26
C ALA A 659 0.31 19.34 -14.75
N ARG A 660 0.18 19.15 -13.44
CA ARG A 660 -0.36 17.91 -12.84
C ARG A 660 -1.80 17.65 -13.24
N ALA A 661 -2.66 18.66 -13.11
CA ALA A 661 -4.06 18.56 -13.51
C ALA A 661 -4.19 18.33 -15.03
N GLU A 662 -3.37 18.98 -15.85
CA GLU A 662 -3.31 18.82 -17.30
C GLU A 662 -2.80 17.43 -17.70
N ALA A 663 -1.76 16.90 -17.07
CA ALA A 663 -1.27 15.56 -17.32
C ALA A 663 -2.32 14.51 -16.91
N GLN A 664 -2.97 14.68 -15.76
CA GLN A 664 -4.10 13.83 -15.35
C GLN A 664 -5.26 13.93 -16.34
N ALA A 665 -5.60 15.15 -16.80
CA ALA A 665 -6.65 15.37 -17.79
C ALA A 665 -6.27 14.79 -19.17
N HIS A 666 -5.01 14.86 -19.56
CA HIS A 666 -4.47 14.27 -20.78
C HIS A 666 -4.50 12.75 -20.73
N TRP A 667 -4.09 12.14 -19.62
CA TRP A 667 -4.24 10.70 -19.38
C TRP A 667 -5.71 10.28 -19.33
N ALA A 668 -6.58 11.11 -18.75
CA ALA A 668 -8.02 10.89 -18.78
C ALA A 668 -8.56 10.99 -20.21
N ALA A 669 -8.08 11.94 -21.03
CA ALA A 669 -8.44 12.09 -22.45
C ALA A 669 -8.01 10.87 -23.27
N HIS A 670 -6.81 10.31 -23.02
CA HIS A 670 -6.36 9.06 -23.65
C HIS A 670 -7.19 7.83 -23.27
N ASN A 671 -7.92 7.90 -22.15
CA ASN A 671 -8.85 6.88 -21.68
C ASN A 671 -10.33 7.26 -21.94
N THR A 672 -10.57 8.40 -22.57
CA THR A 672 -11.90 8.87 -22.94
C THR A 672 -12.35 8.12 -24.19
N ILE A 673 -13.65 7.92 -24.31
CA ILE A 673 -14.24 7.25 -25.46
C ILE A 673 -14.91 8.32 -26.32
N ASP A 674 -14.24 8.71 -27.41
CA ASP A 674 -14.65 9.80 -28.29
C ASP A 674 -15.26 9.33 -29.63
N ILE A 675 -15.57 8.04 -29.74
CA ILE A 675 -16.28 7.50 -30.91
C ILE A 675 -17.78 7.48 -30.70
N ASP A 676 -18.50 7.89 -31.75
CA ASP A 676 -19.93 7.65 -31.87
C ASP A 676 -20.14 6.21 -32.40
N PRO A 677 -20.77 5.30 -31.62
CA PRO A 677 -20.98 3.92 -32.05
C PRO A 677 -21.76 3.79 -33.35
N SER A 678 -22.59 4.78 -33.71
CA SER A 678 -23.37 4.78 -34.95
C SER A 678 -22.53 5.03 -36.21
N THR A 679 -21.30 5.52 -36.04
CA THR A 679 -20.39 5.85 -37.15
C THR A 679 -19.42 4.71 -37.48
N VAL A 680 -19.39 3.67 -36.65
CA VAL A 680 -18.49 2.50 -36.80
C VAL A 680 -19.28 1.33 -37.37
N VAL A 681 -18.68 0.61 -38.32
CA VAL A 681 -19.23 -0.66 -38.83
C VAL A 681 -18.75 -1.79 -37.93
N TRP A 682 -19.67 -2.38 -37.18
CA TRP A 682 -19.41 -3.47 -36.25
C TRP A 682 -19.52 -4.82 -36.95
N ASN A 683 -18.65 -5.76 -36.61
CA ASN A 683 -18.86 -7.16 -36.99
C ASN A 683 -20.00 -7.78 -36.15
N PRO A 684 -20.51 -8.97 -36.52
CA PRO A 684 -21.63 -9.59 -35.81
C PRO A 684 -21.40 -9.80 -34.30
N ASP A 685 -20.18 -10.16 -33.90
CA ASP A 685 -19.85 -10.40 -32.48
C ASP A 685 -19.79 -9.09 -31.69
N GLU A 686 -19.24 -8.03 -32.30
CA GLU A 686 -19.20 -6.69 -31.72
C GLU A 686 -20.59 -6.07 -31.61
N GLN A 687 -21.42 -6.23 -32.64
CA GLN A 687 -22.81 -5.78 -32.63
C GLN A 687 -23.60 -6.50 -31.53
N ALA A 688 -23.37 -7.80 -31.32
CA ALA A 688 -24.01 -8.56 -30.25
C ALA A 688 -23.66 -7.99 -28.85
N VAL A 689 -22.46 -7.44 -28.63
CA VAL A 689 -22.10 -6.77 -27.37
C VAL A 689 -22.93 -5.49 -27.17
N LEU A 690 -23.13 -4.69 -28.23
CA LEU A 690 -23.92 -3.46 -28.16
C LEU A 690 -25.41 -3.78 -27.93
N ASP A 691 -25.95 -4.76 -28.64
CA ASP A 691 -27.34 -5.20 -28.50
C ASP A 691 -27.60 -5.77 -27.10
N HIS A 692 -26.65 -6.56 -26.57
CA HIS A 692 -26.73 -7.09 -25.21
C HIS A 692 -26.72 -5.98 -24.15
N GLU A 693 -25.94 -4.91 -24.32
CA GLU A 693 -26.00 -3.74 -23.43
C GLU A 693 -27.35 -3.05 -23.50
N ALA A 694 -27.90 -2.83 -24.70
CA ALA A 694 -29.19 -2.20 -24.88
C ALA A 694 -30.33 -3.00 -24.21
N GLN A 695 -30.37 -4.32 -24.42
CA GLN A 695 -31.35 -5.21 -23.80
C GLN A 695 -31.20 -5.25 -22.27
N THR A 696 -29.97 -5.36 -21.77
CA THR A 696 -29.71 -5.37 -20.33
C THR A 696 -30.10 -4.04 -19.67
N ARG A 697 -29.85 -2.92 -20.35
CA ARG A 697 -30.30 -1.60 -19.91
C ARG A 697 -31.82 -1.49 -19.87
N ALA A 698 -32.52 -2.03 -20.87
CA ALA A 698 -33.99 -2.06 -20.90
C ALA A 698 -34.56 -2.84 -19.71
N SER A 699 -34.04 -4.04 -19.44
CA SER A 699 -34.39 -4.83 -18.25
C SER A 699 -34.16 -4.06 -16.93
N TYR A 700 -32.99 -3.43 -16.77
CA TYR A 700 -32.68 -2.62 -15.57
C TYR A 700 -33.65 -1.44 -15.38
N LEU A 701 -33.93 -0.69 -16.46
CA LEU A 701 -34.89 0.41 -16.42
C LEU A 701 -36.32 -0.08 -16.12
N ARG A 702 -36.70 -1.25 -16.64
CA ARG A 702 -38.02 -1.85 -16.37
C ARG A 702 -38.15 -2.27 -14.91
N ALA A 703 -37.11 -2.86 -14.32
CA ALA A 703 -37.07 -3.20 -12.89
C ALA A 703 -37.19 -1.96 -12.00
N LEU A 704 -36.44 -0.89 -12.32
CA LEU A 704 -36.54 0.40 -11.62
C LEU A 704 -37.94 0.99 -11.71
N LYS A 705 -38.54 0.98 -12.90
CA LYS A 705 -39.91 1.47 -13.11
C LYS A 705 -40.94 0.67 -12.32
N ALA A 706 -40.84 -0.65 -12.32
CA ALA A 706 -41.74 -1.51 -11.53
C ALA A 706 -41.62 -1.19 -10.03
N GLN A 707 -40.40 -0.96 -9.55
CA GLN A 707 -40.16 -0.56 -8.16
C GLN A 707 -40.77 0.82 -7.85
N SER A 708 -40.48 1.84 -8.67
CA SER A 708 -40.99 3.19 -8.42
C SER A 708 -42.51 3.25 -8.48
N ALA A 709 -43.13 2.61 -9.48
CA ALA A 709 -44.58 2.58 -9.64
C ALA A 709 -45.28 1.94 -8.42
N LEU A 710 -44.70 0.88 -7.85
CA LEU A 710 -45.25 0.24 -6.66
C LEU A 710 -45.15 1.15 -5.42
N ILE A 711 -44.03 1.86 -5.26
CA ILE A 711 -43.81 2.81 -4.17
C ILE A 711 -44.81 3.96 -4.27
N ASP A 712 -44.89 4.60 -5.44
CA ASP A 712 -45.74 5.77 -5.65
C ASP A 712 -47.22 5.46 -5.43
N ALA A 713 -47.66 4.25 -5.81
CA ALA A 713 -49.06 3.84 -5.69
C ALA A 713 -49.46 3.39 -4.28
N HIS A 714 -48.58 2.67 -3.56
CA HIS A 714 -48.95 1.96 -2.34
C HIS A 714 -48.19 2.41 -1.08
N LEU A 715 -47.15 3.22 -1.25
CA LEU A 715 -46.29 3.74 -0.17
C LEU A 715 -45.91 5.22 -0.40
N PRO A 716 -46.88 6.14 -0.62
CA PRO A 716 -46.59 7.53 -1.00
C PRO A 716 -45.84 8.33 0.08
N ASP A 717 -46.04 7.97 1.36
CA ASP A 717 -45.37 8.61 2.50
C ASP A 717 -44.07 7.89 2.91
N TRP A 718 -43.57 6.96 2.09
CA TRP A 718 -42.40 6.17 2.46
C TRP A 718 -41.10 6.98 2.36
N ASP A 719 -40.44 7.14 3.51
CA ASP A 719 -39.09 7.67 3.59
C ASP A 719 -38.04 6.66 3.10
N GLY A 720 -37.59 6.86 1.86
CA GLY A 720 -36.52 6.08 1.25
C GLY A 720 -35.15 6.29 1.91
N VAL A 721 -34.85 7.48 2.42
CA VAL A 721 -33.57 7.78 3.08
C VAL A 721 -33.49 7.06 4.41
N ALA A 722 -34.53 7.18 5.26
CA ALA A 722 -34.59 6.47 6.53
C ALA A 722 -34.53 4.94 6.33
N TYR A 723 -35.09 4.41 5.24
CA TYR A 723 -34.94 2.98 4.93
C TYR A 723 -33.50 2.58 4.61
N LEU A 724 -32.82 3.37 3.77
CA LEU A 724 -31.44 3.10 3.39
C LEU A 724 -30.53 3.19 4.63
N ASP A 725 -30.76 4.16 5.50
CA ASP A 725 -30.05 4.30 6.77
C ASP A 725 -30.30 3.10 7.69
N ALA A 726 -31.55 2.69 7.87
CA ALA A 726 -31.88 1.52 8.67
C ALA A 726 -31.25 0.23 8.10
N ARG A 727 -31.17 0.10 6.78
CA ARG A 727 -30.49 -1.03 6.11
C ARG A 727 -28.97 -0.97 6.32
N ALA A 728 -28.37 0.22 6.22
CA ALA A 728 -26.95 0.42 6.48
C ALA A 728 -26.60 0.08 7.94
N GLN A 729 -27.44 0.49 8.90
CA GLN A 729 -27.26 0.13 10.31
C GLN A 729 -27.37 -1.38 10.55
N ARG A 730 -28.40 -2.05 10.02
CA ARG A 730 -28.52 -3.52 10.10
C ARG A 730 -27.32 -4.24 9.49
N TYR A 731 -26.79 -3.72 8.39
CA TYR A 731 -25.58 -4.25 7.77
C TYR A 731 -24.37 -4.11 8.71
N LEU A 732 -24.16 -2.93 9.29
CA LEU A 732 -23.08 -2.67 10.25
C LEU A 732 -23.19 -3.54 11.50
N GLU A 733 -24.39 -3.66 12.08
CA GLU A 733 -24.66 -4.54 13.23
C GLU A 733 -24.32 -6.00 12.91
N ARG A 734 -24.74 -6.49 11.74
CA ARG A 734 -24.41 -7.84 11.27
C ARG A 734 -22.90 -8.02 11.12
N MET A 735 -22.19 -7.06 10.52
CA MET A 735 -20.73 -7.17 10.37
C MET A 735 -20.02 -7.14 11.73
N LYS A 736 -20.44 -6.26 12.65
CA LYS A 736 -19.93 -6.24 14.03
C LYS A 736 -20.15 -7.57 14.75
N ALA A 737 -21.31 -8.20 14.58
CA ALA A 737 -21.62 -9.50 15.16
C ALA A 737 -20.80 -10.66 14.56
N ILE A 738 -20.42 -10.57 13.28
CA ILE A 738 -19.48 -11.50 12.64
C ILE A 738 -18.07 -11.27 13.19
N ASP A 739 -17.62 -10.01 13.24
CA ASP A 739 -16.28 -9.64 13.72
C ASP A 739 -16.05 -10.02 15.18
N ALA A 740 -17.04 -9.86 16.05
CA ALA A 740 -16.97 -10.24 17.46
C ALA A 740 -16.78 -11.76 17.68
N ARG A 741 -17.20 -12.59 16.72
CA ARG A 741 -17.04 -14.05 16.75
C ARG A 741 -15.86 -14.54 15.92
N SER A 742 -15.24 -13.68 15.12
CA SER A 742 -14.15 -14.05 14.22
C SER A 742 -12.82 -14.27 14.96
N LYS A 743 -11.93 -15.05 14.35
CA LYS A 743 -10.53 -15.11 14.81
C LYS A 743 -9.85 -13.77 14.49
N GLY A 744 -9.00 -13.24 15.36
CA GLY A 744 -8.32 -11.96 15.11
C GLY A 744 -7.32 -12.05 13.96
N PRO A 745 -6.24 -12.85 14.12
CA PRO A 745 -5.14 -12.95 13.15
C PRO A 745 -5.53 -13.61 11.83
N SER A 746 -4.70 -13.38 10.81
CA SER A 746 -4.89 -13.81 9.42
C SER A 746 -4.69 -15.29 9.13
N GLY A 747 -4.12 -16.07 10.06
CA GLY A 747 -3.89 -17.51 9.86
C GLY A 747 -2.50 -17.87 9.38
N ARG A 748 -1.60 -16.89 9.38
CA ARG A 748 -0.16 -17.09 9.19
C ARG A 748 0.44 -17.88 10.36
N HIS A 749 1.49 -18.66 10.06
CA HIS A 749 2.23 -19.51 10.99
C HIS A 749 1.31 -20.37 11.85
N ARG A 750 0.62 -21.33 11.23
CA ARG A 750 -0.22 -22.27 11.97
C ARG A 750 0.63 -23.44 12.43
N LEU A 751 0.71 -23.64 13.75
CA LEU A 751 1.39 -24.76 14.38
C LEU A 751 0.37 -25.59 15.17
N THR A 752 0.26 -26.87 14.83
CA THR A 752 -0.58 -27.84 15.54
C THR A 752 0.28 -28.98 16.06
N LEU A 753 0.10 -29.31 17.33
CA LEU A 753 0.65 -30.50 17.97
C LEU A 753 -0.49 -31.47 18.25
N GLY A 754 -0.27 -32.75 18.00
CA GLY A 754 -1.27 -33.77 18.26
C GLY A 754 -0.68 -35.05 18.81
N GLY A 755 -1.54 -35.89 19.35
CA GLY A 755 -1.17 -37.24 19.75
C GLY A 755 -2.35 -38.03 20.28
N GLY A 756 -2.18 -39.34 20.33
CA GLY A 756 -3.23 -40.26 20.76
C GLY A 756 -2.86 -41.71 20.48
N ALA A 757 -3.85 -42.52 20.09
CA ALA A 757 -3.67 -43.95 19.83
C ALA A 757 -4.03 -44.34 18.40
N THR A 758 -3.37 -45.36 17.86
CA THR A 758 -3.72 -46.01 16.60
C THR A 758 -4.63 -47.22 16.82
N ASN A 759 -5.08 -47.84 15.73
CA ASN A 759 -5.82 -49.11 15.74
C ASN A 759 -5.09 -50.27 16.45
N GLN A 760 -3.77 -50.20 16.55
CA GLN A 760 -2.95 -51.17 17.28
C GLN A 760 -2.68 -50.76 18.75
N LEU A 761 -3.40 -49.74 19.25
CA LEU A 761 -3.19 -49.14 20.58
C LEU A 761 -1.78 -48.59 20.79
N ARG A 762 -1.06 -48.28 19.71
CA ARG A 762 0.26 -47.62 19.77
C ARG A 762 0.08 -46.13 19.96
N THR A 763 0.95 -45.52 20.77
CA THR A 763 0.97 -44.07 20.95
C THR A 763 1.52 -43.42 19.68
N HIS A 764 0.89 -42.36 19.19
CA HIS A 764 1.40 -41.57 18.08
C HIS A 764 1.50 -40.10 18.43
N LEU A 765 2.43 -39.40 17.79
CA LEU A 765 2.60 -37.96 17.87
C LEU A 765 2.44 -37.33 16.48
N GLU A 766 1.88 -36.13 16.45
CA GLU A 766 1.68 -35.34 15.24
C GLU A 766 2.25 -33.93 15.42
N LEU A 767 2.90 -33.43 14.39
CA LEU A 767 3.35 -32.04 14.26
C LEU A 767 2.89 -31.54 12.90
N SER A 768 2.14 -30.45 12.88
CA SER A 768 1.74 -29.78 11.65
C SER A 768 2.18 -28.33 11.72
N TYR A 769 2.91 -27.88 10.72
CA TYR A 769 3.28 -26.47 10.57
C TYR A 769 2.96 -25.99 9.16
N SER A 770 2.44 -24.78 9.04
CA SER A 770 2.29 -24.13 7.75
C SER A 770 2.53 -22.63 7.88
N PRO A 771 3.37 -22.03 7.02
CA PRO A 771 3.54 -20.58 7.03
C PRO A 771 2.24 -19.86 6.64
N ILE A 772 1.44 -20.44 5.74
CA ILE A 772 0.15 -19.88 5.30
C ILE A 772 -0.89 -20.98 5.38
N GLU A 773 -1.94 -20.80 6.19
CA GLU A 773 -3.07 -21.73 6.27
C GLU A 773 -4.40 -21.05 6.62
N ASP A 774 -5.22 -20.83 5.60
CA ASP A 774 -6.64 -20.49 5.70
C ASP A 774 -7.48 -21.71 5.41
N ARG A 775 -8.36 -22.11 6.34
CA ARG A 775 -9.29 -23.22 6.12
C ARG A 775 -10.64 -22.72 5.63
N LEU A 776 -11.28 -23.53 4.79
CA LEU A 776 -12.64 -23.26 4.35
C LEU A 776 -13.58 -23.10 5.55
N GLY A 777 -14.42 -22.07 5.51
CA GLY A 777 -15.34 -21.67 6.58
C GLY A 777 -14.69 -20.91 7.73
N GLU A 778 -13.39 -20.63 7.73
CA GLU A 778 -12.78 -19.76 8.74
C GLU A 778 -13.03 -18.28 8.43
N VAL A 779 -13.49 -17.54 9.45
CA VAL A 779 -13.68 -16.09 9.36
C VAL A 779 -12.67 -15.42 10.26
N ARG A 780 -11.84 -14.56 9.64
CA ARG A 780 -10.73 -13.86 10.28
C ARG A 780 -10.88 -12.36 10.13
N GLN A 781 -10.55 -11.60 11.18
CA GLN A 781 -10.67 -10.14 11.15
C GLN A 781 -9.71 -9.54 10.11
N ARG A 782 -8.45 -10.03 10.07
CA ARG A 782 -7.38 -9.55 9.17
C ARG A 782 -6.95 -10.57 8.10
N GLY A 783 -7.77 -11.59 7.84
CA GLY A 783 -7.41 -12.70 6.94
C GLY A 783 -8.29 -12.84 5.71
N TYR A 784 -8.30 -14.03 5.11
CA TYR A 784 -9.03 -14.33 3.88
C TYR A 784 -10.57 -14.44 4.11
N ARG A 785 -11.37 -14.61 3.04
CA ARG A 785 -12.82 -14.93 3.09
C ARG A 785 -13.08 -16.38 3.49
N GLY A 786 -14.15 -16.66 4.24
CA GLY A 786 -14.51 -18.03 4.64
C GLY A 786 -14.97 -18.96 3.50
N ASP A 787 -15.11 -18.47 2.27
CA ASP A 787 -15.47 -19.29 1.11
C ASP A 787 -14.27 -19.82 0.33
N ILE A 788 -13.05 -19.64 0.85
CA ILE A 788 -11.81 -20.09 0.22
C ILE A 788 -10.89 -20.73 1.26
N GLU A 789 -10.10 -21.69 0.79
CA GLU A 789 -9.06 -22.41 1.52
C GLU A 789 -7.72 -22.13 0.82
N SER A 790 -6.67 -21.88 1.59
CA SER A 790 -5.31 -21.78 1.07
C SER A 790 -4.31 -22.38 2.05
N ARG A 791 -3.37 -23.20 1.58
CA ARG A 791 -2.26 -23.72 2.38
C ARG A 791 -1.00 -23.82 1.53
N ILE A 792 0.11 -23.27 2.00
CA ILE A 792 1.39 -23.28 1.27
C ILE A 792 2.51 -23.77 2.16
N PHE A 793 3.42 -24.59 1.60
CA PHE A 793 4.59 -25.16 2.27
C PHE A 793 4.25 -25.74 3.65
N GLY A 794 3.11 -26.42 3.73
CA GLY A 794 2.64 -27.08 4.94
C GLY A 794 3.38 -28.40 5.14
N LEU A 795 3.92 -28.62 6.33
CA LEU A 795 4.57 -29.86 6.72
C LEU A 795 3.74 -30.54 7.81
N ASP A 796 3.20 -31.73 7.50
CA ASP A 796 2.53 -32.60 8.46
C ASP A 796 3.43 -33.82 8.73
N LEU A 797 3.89 -33.99 9.96
CA LEU A 797 4.65 -35.14 10.43
C LEU A 797 3.80 -35.95 11.42
N ALA A 798 3.85 -37.27 11.29
CA ALA A 798 3.28 -38.17 12.29
C ALA A 798 4.14 -39.41 12.46
N ALA A 799 4.29 -39.91 13.68
CA ALA A 799 5.03 -41.15 13.95
C ALA A 799 4.43 -41.92 15.12
N GLU A 800 4.54 -43.24 15.10
CA GLU A 800 4.21 -44.14 16.20
C GLU A 800 5.44 -44.26 17.11
N ILE A 801 5.26 -44.10 18.42
CA ILE A 801 6.35 -44.22 19.39
C ILE A 801 6.64 -45.71 19.61
N GLY A 802 7.82 -46.14 19.15
CA GLY A 802 8.36 -47.48 19.39
C GLY A 802 9.22 -47.58 20.66
N PRO A 803 9.67 -48.79 21.03
CA PRO A 803 10.62 -49.01 22.12
C PRO A 803 12.02 -48.43 21.82
N ASP A 804 12.34 -48.19 20.55
CA ASP A 804 13.54 -47.49 20.11
C ASP A 804 13.28 -46.43 19.02
N LEU A 805 14.31 -45.65 18.71
CA LEU A 805 14.24 -44.59 17.68
C LEU A 805 14.11 -45.15 16.26
N ARG A 806 14.51 -46.41 16.04
CA ARG A 806 14.49 -47.03 14.72
C ARG A 806 13.06 -47.41 14.35
N GLU A 807 12.32 -48.10 15.22
CA GLU A 807 10.90 -48.41 15.00
C GLU A 807 10.07 -47.13 14.84
N THR A 808 10.41 -46.09 15.61
CA THR A 808 9.76 -44.78 15.48
C THR A 808 10.01 -44.17 14.10
N ALA A 809 11.26 -44.19 13.62
CA ALA A 809 11.62 -43.68 12.31
C ALA A 809 11.00 -44.50 11.16
N GLU A 810 10.89 -45.81 11.30
CA GLU A 810 10.25 -46.70 10.32
C GLU A 810 8.73 -46.44 10.21
N SER A 811 8.11 -45.87 11.24
CA SER A 811 6.69 -45.49 11.24
C SER A 811 6.41 -44.06 10.74
N LEU A 812 7.46 -43.29 10.42
CA LEU A 812 7.35 -41.87 10.09
C LEU A 812 6.48 -41.65 8.85
N GLN A 813 5.56 -40.71 9.00
CA GLN A 813 4.76 -40.14 7.93
C GLN A 813 5.15 -38.68 7.78
N ALA A 814 5.36 -38.24 6.54
CA ALA A 814 5.65 -36.85 6.23
C ALA A 814 4.89 -36.42 4.99
N ASP A 815 3.94 -35.49 5.14
CA ASP A 815 3.24 -34.85 4.04
C ASP A 815 3.72 -33.39 3.92
N LEU A 816 4.38 -33.07 2.80
CA LEU A 816 4.69 -31.70 2.39
C LEU A 816 3.63 -31.22 1.39
N VAL A 817 2.70 -30.39 1.86
CA VAL A 817 1.75 -29.66 1.03
C VAL A 817 2.50 -28.50 0.38
N ILE A 818 2.84 -28.67 -0.91
CA ILE A 818 3.50 -27.61 -1.69
C ILE A 818 2.52 -26.44 -1.84
N PHE A 819 1.32 -26.74 -2.30
CA PHE A 819 0.27 -25.76 -2.53
C PHE A 819 -1.10 -26.42 -2.49
N ARG A 820 -2.01 -25.88 -1.69
CA ARG A 820 -3.42 -26.26 -1.67
C ARG A 820 -4.27 -25.01 -1.77
N TYR A 821 -5.25 -25.04 -2.66
CA TYR A 821 -6.22 -23.98 -2.82
C TYR A 821 -7.60 -24.58 -3.10
N ALA A 822 -8.64 -24.02 -2.50
CA ALA A 822 -10.02 -24.34 -2.86
C ALA A 822 -10.89 -23.10 -2.74
N SER A 823 -11.88 -22.96 -3.62
CA SER A 823 -12.84 -21.85 -3.60
C SER A 823 -14.25 -22.37 -3.81
N LEU A 824 -15.19 -21.89 -2.99
CA LEU A 824 -16.62 -22.13 -3.10
C LEU A 824 -17.38 -20.94 -3.70
N GLN A 825 -16.71 -20.02 -4.40
CA GLN A 825 -17.35 -18.85 -5.00
C GLN A 825 -18.30 -19.26 -6.13
N ARG A 826 -19.57 -19.51 -5.77
CA ARG A 826 -20.66 -19.80 -6.70
C ARG A 826 -21.28 -18.55 -7.29
N THR A 827 -21.80 -18.66 -8.51
CA THR A 827 -22.83 -17.75 -9.03
C THR A 827 -24.23 -18.34 -8.81
N TYR A 828 -25.23 -17.48 -8.58
CA TYR A 828 -26.61 -17.88 -8.31
C TYR A 828 -27.60 -17.12 -9.21
N GLY A 829 -28.73 -17.75 -9.54
CA GLY A 829 -29.82 -17.15 -10.33
C GLY A 829 -29.34 -16.61 -11.67
N ALA A 830 -29.84 -15.44 -12.08
CA ALA A 830 -29.48 -14.77 -13.33
C ALA A 830 -27.97 -14.54 -13.53
N VAL A 831 -27.16 -14.59 -12.47
CA VAL A 831 -25.70 -14.35 -12.54
C VAL A 831 -24.95 -15.59 -13.07
N ARG A 832 -25.65 -16.72 -13.19
CA ARG A 832 -25.14 -18.01 -13.69
C ARG A 832 -25.28 -18.08 -15.21
N ARG A 833 -24.22 -18.50 -15.92
CA ARG A 833 -24.21 -18.72 -17.39
C ARG A 833 -24.28 -20.20 -17.75
N GLY A 834 -23.89 -21.10 -16.85
CA GLY A 834 -23.92 -22.54 -17.07
C GLY A 834 -23.92 -23.36 -15.79
N PHE A 835 -23.95 -24.69 -15.93
CA PHE A 835 -23.91 -25.62 -14.78
C PHE A 835 -22.62 -25.51 -13.97
N LEU A 836 -21.47 -25.34 -14.63
CA LEU A 836 -20.17 -25.26 -13.97
C LEU A 836 -19.97 -23.96 -13.16
N ASP A 837 -20.74 -22.89 -13.40
CA ASP A 837 -20.59 -21.65 -12.62
C ASP A 837 -21.19 -21.76 -11.20
N ALA A 838 -21.94 -22.83 -10.95
CA ALA A 838 -22.38 -23.22 -9.61
C ALA A 838 -21.33 -24.10 -8.92
N ALA A 839 -20.23 -24.44 -9.56
CA ALA A 839 -19.15 -25.19 -8.95
C ALA A 839 -18.01 -24.27 -8.52
N GLY A 840 -17.51 -24.53 -7.33
CA GLY A 840 -16.18 -24.12 -6.90
C GLY A 840 -15.10 -25.00 -7.54
N TRP A 841 -13.84 -24.66 -7.31
CA TRP A 841 -12.72 -25.47 -7.76
C TRP A 841 -11.63 -25.50 -6.69
N GLY A 842 -10.76 -26.51 -6.76
CA GLY A 842 -9.57 -26.59 -5.95
C GLY A 842 -8.43 -27.32 -6.65
N LEU A 843 -7.23 -27.16 -6.09
CA LEU A 843 -6.01 -27.84 -6.51
C LEU A 843 -5.24 -28.19 -5.24
N ASP A 844 -4.83 -29.45 -5.13
CA ASP A 844 -3.97 -29.93 -4.06
C ASP A 844 -2.71 -30.55 -4.66
N LEU A 845 -1.55 -29.96 -4.36
CA LEU A 845 -0.22 -30.41 -4.77
C LEU A 845 0.55 -30.82 -3.51
N ARG A 846 0.92 -32.09 -3.44
CA ARG A 846 1.52 -32.67 -2.23
C ARG A 846 2.61 -33.68 -2.56
N VAL A 847 3.63 -33.66 -1.72
CA VAL A 847 4.64 -34.70 -1.57
C VAL A 847 4.37 -35.48 -0.29
N SER A 848 4.42 -36.81 -0.33
CA SER A 848 4.13 -37.68 0.82
C SER A 848 5.18 -38.77 1.00
N HIS A 849 5.52 -39.09 2.25
CA HIS A 849 6.30 -40.25 2.67
C HIS A 849 5.49 -41.02 3.71
N ASP A 850 5.52 -42.36 3.66
CA ASP A 850 4.83 -43.21 4.63
C ASP A 850 5.57 -44.52 4.85
N GLY A 851 6.44 -44.54 5.87
CA GLY A 851 7.27 -45.71 6.19
C GLY A 851 6.46 -46.96 6.56
N ARG A 852 5.24 -46.80 7.10
CA ARG A 852 4.35 -47.90 7.48
C ARG A 852 3.88 -48.75 6.28
N ARG A 853 3.98 -48.20 5.07
CA ARG A 853 3.59 -48.84 3.80
C ARG A 853 4.77 -49.01 2.85
N ASP A 854 6.01 -48.77 3.29
CA ASP A 854 7.22 -48.78 2.45
C ASP A 854 7.16 -47.80 1.25
N LEU A 855 6.46 -46.66 1.42
CA LEU A 855 6.40 -45.59 0.41
C LEU A 855 7.55 -44.60 0.64
N TYR A 856 8.56 -44.62 -0.23
CA TYR A 856 9.72 -43.72 -0.11
C TYR A 856 9.32 -42.27 -0.40
N PHE A 857 8.62 -42.03 -1.51
CA PHE A 857 8.13 -40.71 -1.89
C PHE A 857 6.94 -40.84 -2.84
N GLY A 858 5.89 -40.07 -2.60
CA GLY A 858 4.73 -39.92 -3.47
C GLY A 858 4.54 -38.46 -3.87
N LEU A 859 4.41 -38.16 -5.16
CA LEU A 859 4.00 -36.85 -5.66
C LEU A 859 2.56 -36.94 -6.15
N THR A 860 1.71 -36.01 -5.72
CA THR A 860 0.27 -36.02 -6.05
C THR A 860 -0.21 -34.64 -6.45
N ALA A 861 -1.09 -34.62 -7.46
CA ALA A 861 -1.79 -33.43 -7.94
C ALA A 861 -3.27 -33.77 -8.14
N THR A 862 -4.14 -33.05 -7.41
CA THR A 862 -5.59 -33.32 -7.41
C THR A 862 -6.40 -32.05 -7.73
N PRO A 863 -6.56 -31.67 -9.01
CA PRO A 863 -7.54 -30.68 -9.40
C PRO A 863 -8.96 -31.20 -9.10
N THR A 864 -9.78 -30.40 -8.43
CA THR A 864 -11.10 -30.80 -7.91
C THR A 864 -12.18 -29.79 -8.29
N LEU A 865 -13.36 -30.26 -8.70
CA LEU A 865 -14.58 -29.48 -8.82
C LEU A 865 -15.38 -29.58 -7.51
N LEU A 866 -15.80 -28.46 -6.91
CA LEU A 866 -16.41 -28.42 -5.58
C LEU A 866 -17.87 -27.95 -5.62
N MET A 867 -18.79 -28.77 -5.13
CA MET A 867 -20.22 -28.54 -5.14
C MET A 867 -20.79 -28.47 -3.70
N PRO A 868 -21.02 -27.26 -3.15
CA PRO A 868 -21.79 -27.12 -1.91
C PRO A 868 -23.19 -27.76 -2.02
N LEU A 869 -23.47 -28.78 -1.22
CA LEU A 869 -24.82 -29.30 -1.01
C LEU A 869 -25.63 -28.33 -0.14
N TRP A 870 -24.98 -27.73 0.85
CA TRP A 870 -25.58 -26.77 1.77
C TRP A 870 -24.54 -25.76 2.26
N ARG A 871 -24.95 -24.51 2.52
CA ARG A 871 -24.07 -23.45 3.05
C ARG A 871 -24.88 -22.38 3.79
N ALA A 872 -24.38 -21.93 4.93
CA ALA A 872 -24.93 -20.79 5.67
C ALA A 872 -24.58 -19.44 5.00
N ARG A 873 -25.25 -18.36 5.41
CA ARG A 873 -25.07 -17.01 4.82
C ARG A 873 -23.73 -16.36 5.17
N ASP A 874 -23.08 -16.79 6.24
CA ASP A 874 -21.76 -16.32 6.69
C ASP A 874 -20.62 -17.25 6.22
N ASP A 875 -20.94 -18.26 5.40
CA ASP A 875 -20.01 -19.26 4.85
C ASP A 875 -19.28 -20.12 5.90
N VAL A 876 -19.55 -19.91 7.20
CA VAL A 876 -18.98 -20.69 8.31
C VAL A 876 -19.45 -22.14 8.25
N ASN A 877 -20.75 -22.35 8.03
CA ASN A 877 -21.29 -23.69 7.95
C ASN A 877 -21.46 -24.11 6.50
N HIS A 878 -20.98 -25.29 6.16
CA HIS A 878 -21.08 -25.81 4.81
C HIS A 878 -21.01 -27.34 4.76
N LEU A 879 -21.57 -27.89 3.69
CA LEU A 879 -21.40 -29.27 3.26
C LEU A 879 -21.12 -29.26 1.76
N VAL A 880 -20.00 -29.83 1.35
CA VAL A 880 -19.46 -29.75 -0.01
C VAL A 880 -19.09 -31.14 -0.49
N VAL A 881 -19.52 -31.49 -1.70
CA VAL A 881 -19.05 -32.67 -2.42
C VAL A 881 -18.05 -32.25 -3.48
N GLY A 882 -16.92 -32.94 -3.58
CA GLY A 882 -15.90 -32.69 -4.58
C GLY A 882 -15.76 -33.84 -5.56
N LEU A 883 -15.47 -33.54 -6.83
CA LEU A 883 -15.06 -34.53 -7.83
C LEU A 883 -13.75 -34.06 -8.45
N GLY A 884 -12.67 -34.80 -8.21
CA GLY A 884 -11.33 -34.48 -8.68
C GLY A 884 -10.76 -35.51 -9.63
N ALA A 885 -9.83 -35.06 -10.47
CA ALA A 885 -8.91 -35.95 -11.17
C ALA A 885 -7.67 -36.12 -10.31
N TYR A 886 -7.19 -37.35 -10.18
CA TYR A 886 -6.00 -37.69 -9.40
C TYR A 886 -4.86 -38.02 -10.35
N VAL A 887 -3.75 -37.30 -10.24
CA VAL A 887 -2.51 -37.63 -10.92
C VAL A 887 -1.44 -37.81 -9.87
N GLY A 888 -0.70 -38.91 -9.91
CA GLY A 888 0.35 -39.15 -8.95
C GLY A 888 1.49 -40.03 -9.44
N PHE A 889 2.53 -40.06 -8.65
CA PHE A 889 3.73 -40.87 -8.88
C PHE A 889 4.21 -41.37 -7.52
N ASP A 890 4.25 -42.69 -7.35
CA ASP A 890 4.73 -43.33 -6.14
C ASP A 890 6.07 -44.04 -6.41
N ALA A 891 7.12 -43.55 -5.75
CA ALA A 891 8.43 -44.14 -5.73
C ALA A 891 8.55 -45.14 -4.57
N HIS A 892 8.81 -46.38 -4.92
CA HIS A 892 9.23 -47.47 -4.03
C HIS A 892 10.21 -48.37 -4.81
N ARG A 893 10.32 -49.67 -4.48
CA ARG A 893 11.15 -50.63 -5.26
C ARG A 893 10.85 -50.62 -6.76
N GLU A 894 9.59 -50.43 -7.17
CA GLU A 894 9.18 -50.25 -8.58
C GLU A 894 8.33 -48.99 -8.75
N SER A 895 8.84 -47.92 -9.37
CA SER A 895 8.06 -46.67 -9.48
C SER A 895 6.73 -46.88 -10.23
N SER A 896 5.64 -46.33 -9.69
CA SER A 896 4.28 -46.47 -10.25
C SER A 896 3.66 -45.10 -10.54
N ALA A 897 3.22 -44.89 -11.77
CA ALA A 897 2.39 -43.74 -12.11
C ALA A 897 0.91 -44.05 -11.78
N LEU A 898 0.21 -43.06 -11.22
CA LEU A 898 -1.18 -43.17 -10.80
C LEU A 898 -2.04 -42.16 -11.56
N LEU A 899 -3.16 -42.63 -12.11
CA LEU A 899 -4.18 -41.78 -12.71
C LEU A 899 -5.56 -42.25 -12.27
N GLY A 900 -6.43 -41.34 -11.86
CA GLY A 900 -7.74 -41.73 -11.37
C GLY A 900 -8.72 -40.61 -11.12
N ALA A 901 -9.82 -40.96 -10.46
CA ALA A 901 -10.83 -40.02 -10.00
C ALA A 901 -10.91 -40.06 -8.46
N ASP A 902 -11.18 -38.92 -7.86
CA ASP A 902 -11.30 -38.75 -6.41
C ASP A 902 -12.64 -38.08 -6.07
N LEU A 903 -13.47 -38.76 -5.28
CA LEU A 903 -14.73 -38.25 -4.77
C LEU A 903 -14.53 -37.77 -3.34
N GLN A 904 -14.82 -36.49 -3.07
CA GLN A 904 -14.61 -35.87 -1.77
C GLN A 904 -15.94 -35.46 -1.12
N LEU A 905 -15.99 -35.48 0.21
CA LEU A 905 -17.01 -34.87 1.04
C LEU A 905 -16.30 -34.03 2.09
N ARG A 906 -16.68 -32.76 2.23
CA ARG A 906 -16.14 -31.83 3.22
C ARG A 906 -17.30 -31.13 3.93
N GLY A 907 -17.26 -31.08 5.25
CA GLY A 907 -18.28 -30.43 6.06
C GLY A 907 -17.68 -29.62 7.19
N GLN A 908 -18.29 -28.49 7.50
CA GLN A 908 -18.01 -27.70 8.70
C GLN A 908 -19.31 -27.26 9.34
N LEU A 909 -19.40 -27.42 10.65
CA LEU A 909 -20.49 -26.96 11.49
C LEU A 909 -19.94 -26.16 12.68
N HIS A 910 -20.35 -24.91 12.79
CA HIS A 910 -20.15 -24.06 13.96
C HIS A 910 -20.95 -24.60 15.13
N LEU A 911 -20.32 -24.66 16.30
CA LEU A 911 -20.93 -25.21 17.50
C LEU A 911 -21.56 -24.10 18.35
N PHE A 912 -20.75 -23.17 18.87
CA PHE A 912 -21.21 -22.08 19.72
C PHE A 912 -20.15 -20.98 19.86
N GLY A 913 -20.56 -19.76 20.24
CA GLY A 913 -19.63 -18.67 20.55
C GLY A 913 -18.72 -18.29 19.37
N SER A 914 -17.40 -18.37 19.59
CA SER A 914 -16.36 -18.08 18.58
C SER A 914 -16.50 -18.96 17.34
N TYR A 915 -16.21 -18.42 16.15
CA TYR A 915 -16.11 -19.17 14.90
C TYR A 915 -14.90 -20.13 14.84
N ALA A 916 -14.05 -20.12 15.87
CA ALA A 916 -13.07 -21.17 16.09
C ALA A 916 -13.67 -22.49 16.63
N ASN A 917 -14.89 -22.45 17.20
CA ASN A 917 -15.57 -23.63 17.73
C ASN A 917 -16.32 -24.35 16.62
N VAL A 918 -15.70 -25.34 15.99
CA VAL A 918 -16.26 -26.02 14.82
C VAL A 918 -16.10 -27.53 14.91
N MET A 919 -17.01 -28.25 14.26
CA MET A 919 -16.86 -29.66 13.92
C MET A 919 -16.60 -29.77 12.42
N ARG A 920 -15.51 -30.43 12.06
CA ARG A 920 -15.07 -30.64 10.67
C ARG A 920 -15.17 -32.11 10.30
N LEU A 921 -15.77 -32.38 9.15
CA LEU A 921 -15.84 -33.69 8.53
C LEU A 921 -15.08 -33.63 7.21
N TRP A 922 -14.27 -34.64 6.93
CA TRP A 922 -13.74 -34.86 5.59
C TRP A 922 -13.76 -36.34 5.25
N ALA A 923 -14.06 -36.65 4.00
CA ALA A 923 -13.92 -37.99 3.45
C ALA A 923 -13.50 -37.88 1.98
N SER A 924 -12.67 -38.81 1.53
CA SER A 924 -12.31 -38.95 0.13
C SER A 924 -12.24 -40.41 -0.28
N SER A 925 -12.58 -40.70 -1.53
CA SER A 925 -12.51 -42.02 -2.12
C SER A 925 -11.92 -41.90 -3.52
N ALA A 926 -10.71 -42.40 -3.69
CA ALA A 926 -9.97 -42.38 -4.93
C ALA A 926 -9.92 -43.77 -5.56
N GLN A 927 -10.22 -43.84 -6.86
CA GLN A 927 -10.07 -45.02 -7.71
C GLN A 927 -8.96 -44.74 -8.72
N LEU A 928 -7.87 -45.51 -8.66
CA LEU A 928 -6.61 -45.19 -9.32
C LEU A 928 -6.16 -46.35 -10.21
N ALA A 929 -5.82 -46.06 -11.46
CA ALA A 929 -5.06 -46.97 -12.31
C ALA A 929 -3.56 -46.80 -12.04
N SER A 930 -2.86 -47.89 -11.75
CA SER A 930 -1.42 -47.92 -11.48
C SER A 930 -0.64 -48.46 -12.68
N LEU A 931 0.44 -47.80 -13.10
CA LEU A 931 1.26 -48.21 -14.24
C LEU A 931 2.76 -48.30 -13.85
N PRO A 932 3.41 -49.48 -13.98
CA PRO A 932 2.81 -50.79 -14.31
C PRO A 932 1.94 -51.31 -13.15
N GLY A 933 0.83 -52.01 -13.46
CA GLY A 933 -0.06 -52.55 -12.42
C GLY A 933 -1.55 -52.59 -12.78
N GLY A 934 -2.38 -52.79 -11.76
CA GLY A 934 -3.84 -52.84 -11.84
C GLY A 934 -4.52 -51.68 -11.10
N TRP A 935 -5.79 -51.88 -10.76
CA TRP A 935 -6.57 -50.91 -9.99
C TRP A 935 -6.10 -50.84 -8.53
N ARG A 936 -5.95 -49.61 -8.04
CA ARG A 936 -5.69 -49.27 -6.65
C ARG A 936 -6.86 -48.43 -6.11
N TYR A 937 -7.12 -48.57 -4.83
CA TYR A 937 -8.17 -47.85 -4.13
C TYR A 937 -7.61 -47.17 -2.91
N GLU A 938 -8.10 -45.98 -2.61
CA GLU A 938 -7.77 -45.27 -1.39
C GLU A 938 -9.00 -44.57 -0.86
N VAL A 939 -9.31 -44.81 0.41
CA VAL A 939 -10.39 -44.17 1.14
C VAL A 939 -9.78 -43.52 2.38
N ARG A 940 -10.01 -42.21 2.52
CA ARG A 940 -9.61 -41.43 3.70
C ARG A 940 -10.85 -40.82 4.31
N GLY A 941 -10.91 -40.75 5.62
CA GLY A 941 -12.02 -40.08 6.29
C GLY A 941 -11.64 -39.64 7.69
N GLY A 942 -12.25 -38.58 8.16
CA GLY A 942 -12.03 -38.12 9.51
C GLY A 942 -13.06 -37.11 9.98
N LEU A 943 -13.08 -36.97 11.30
CA LEU A 943 -13.93 -36.04 12.03
C LEU A 943 -13.06 -35.38 13.10
N ALA A 944 -13.12 -34.07 13.21
CA ALA A 944 -12.44 -33.33 14.26
C ALA A 944 -13.36 -32.27 14.87
N ALA A 945 -13.26 -32.09 16.18
CA ALA A 945 -13.80 -30.92 16.85
C ALA A 945 -12.65 -29.98 17.21
N GLU A 946 -12.79 -28.72 16.83
CA GLU A 946 -11.88 -27.63 17.18
C GLU A 946 -12.62 -26.75 18.19
N LEU A 947 -12.09 -26.60 19.39
CA LEU A 947 -12.67 -25.77 20.45
C LEU A 947 -11.65 -24.74 20.91
N LYS A 948 -12.04 -23.46 20.86
CA LYS A 948 -11.29 -22.36 21.44
C LYS A 948 -11.27 -22.52 22.96
N LEU A 949 -10.10 -22.78 23.51
CA LEU A 949 -9.88 -22.91 24.96
C LEU A 949 -9.60 -21.56 25.61
N ALA A 950 -8.76 -20.74 24.96
CA ALA A 950 -8.34 -19.44 25.47
C ALA A 950 -7.96 -18.49 24.31
N THR A 951 -7.66 -17.24 24.64
CA THR A 951 -7.04 -16.27 23.72
C THR A 951 -5.82 -15.66 24.39
N PHE A 952 -4.71 -15.63 23.67
CA PHE A 952 -3.47 -14.97 24.07
C PHE A 952 -3.25 -13.77 23.14
N GLY A 953 -3.39 -12.55 23.67
CA GLY A 953 -3.49 -11.36 22.85
C GLY A 953 -4.73 -11.43 21.95
N GLU A 954 -4.53 -11.66 20.65
CA GLU A 954 -5.61 -11.87 19.68
C GLU A 954 -5.63 -13.29 19.09
N SER A 955 -4.61 -14.10 19.37
CA SER A 955 -4.43 -15.46 18.85
C SER A 955 -5.22 -16.47 19.71
N PRO A 956 -6.14 -17.25 19.14
CA PRO A 956 -6.87 -18.27 19.90
C PRO A 956 -6.01 -19.52 20.11
N LEU A 957 -5.99 -20.06 21.33
CA LEU A 957 -5.56 -21.44 21.58
C LEU A 957 -6.75 -22.34 21.27
N VAL A 958 -6.60 -23.23 20.28
CA VAL A 958 -7.66 -24.12 19.82
C VAL A 958 -7.23 -25.56 20.07
N ALA A 959 -8.09 -26.36 20.67
CA ALA A 959 -7.81 -27.78 20.85
C ALA A 959 -9.08 -28.61 20.69
N GLY A 960 -8.92 -29.89 20.38
CA GLY A 960 -10.02 -30.82 20.50
C GLY A 960 -9.73 -32.19 19.91
N PRO A 961 -10.71 -33.10 20.05
CA PRO A 961 -10.57 -34.48 19.62
C PRO A 961 -10.62 -34.60 18.10
N PHE A 962 -9.90 -35.59 17.60
CA PHE A 962 -9.97 -35.99 16.20
C PHE A 962 -9.99 -37.51 16.07
N ILE A 963 -10.52 -37.98 14.93
CA ILE A 963 -10.37 -39.33 14.45
C ILE A 963 -10.12 -39.28 12.94
N ASP A 964 -9.07 -39.97 12.49
CA ASP A 964 -8.73 -40.13 11.08
C ASP A 964 -8.66 -41.63 10.76
N ALA A 965 -9.11 -42.01 9.58
CA ALA A 965 -9.03 -43.36 9.05
C ALA A 965 -8.50 -43.34 7.61
N LEU A 966 -7.64 -44.32 7.30
CA LEU A 966 -7.10 -44.58 5.97
C LEU A 966 -7.31 -46.07 5.67
N TYR A 967 -7.87 -46.34 4.50
CA TYR A 967 -7.97 -47.67 3.92
C TYR A 967 -7.46 -47.61 2.48
N THR A 968 -6.40 -48.34 2.16
CA THR A 968 -5.75 -48.22 0.85
C THR A 968 -5.15 -49.52 0.38
N THR A 969 -5.12 -49.73 -0.93
CA THR A 969 -4.33 -50.80 -1.56
C THR A 969 -2.93 -50.33 -1.94
N ARG A 970 -2.55 -49.08 -1.62
CA ARG A 970 -1.20 -48.53 -1.84
C ARG A 970 -0.27 -48.96 -0.71
N ASP A 971 -0.17 -50.26 -0.48
CA ASP A 971 0.78 -50.89 0.42
C ASP A 971 1.91 -51.51 -0.41
N TYR A 972 3.14 -51.12 -0.13
CA TYR A 972 4.34 -51.51 -0.89
C TYR A 972 5.23 -52.49 -0.12
N ARG A 973 4.81 -52.89 1.08
CA ARG A 973 5.50 -53.91 1.86
C ARG A 973 5.51 -55.26 1.12
N PRO A 974 6.53 -56.09 1.30
CA PRO A 974 6.55 -57.44 0.74
C PRO A 974 5.36 -58.25 1.27
N LEU A 975 4.51 -58.76 0.38
CA LEU A 975 3.39 -59.63 0.77
C LEU A 975 3.93 -61.02 1.17
N GLU A 976 3.83 -61.36 2.46
CA GLU A 976 3.99 -62.74 2.94
C GLU A 976 2.71 -63.56 2.61
N SER A 977 2.82 -64.89 2.56
CA SER A 977 1.78 -65.78 1.98
C SER A 977 0.37 -65.72 2.60
N ASP A 978 0.19 -65.04 3.73
CA ASP A 978 -1.09 -64.88 4.45
C ASP A 978 -1.50 -63.41 4.68
N GLN A 979 -0.80 -62.42 4.08
CA GLN A 979 -1.10 -61.01 4.30
C GLN A 979 -2.05 -60.40 3.26
N SER A 980 -3.01 -59.61 3.74
CA SER A 980 -3.97 -58.90 2.90
C SER A 980 -3.27 -57.80 2.08
N PRO A 981 -3.61 -57.60 0.78
CA PRO A 981 -3.06 -56.50 -0.03
C PRO A 981 -3.62 -55.12 0.35
N PHE A 982 -4.43 -55.05 1.41
CA PHE A 982 -5.07 -53.86 1.91
C PHE A 982 -4.40 -53.39 3.20
N PHE A 983 -4.04 -52.12 3.24
CA PHE A 983 -3.58 -51.43 4.44
C PHE A 983 -4.71 -50.60 5.03
N GLY A 984 -5.08 -50.89 6.27
CA GLY A 984 -6.09 -50.17 7.03
C GLY A 984 -5.52 -49.66 8.36
N THR A 985 -5.68 -48.37 8.63
CA THR A 985 -5.30 -47.76 9.91
C THR A 985 -6.30 -46.69 10.30
N TRP A 986 -6.51 -46.54 11.60
CA TRP A 986 -7.17 -45.37 12.16
C TRP A 986 -6.34 -44.83 13.31
N ARG A 987 -6.44 -43.53 13.54
CA ARG A 987 -5.84 -42.83 14.66
C ARG A 987 -6.87 -41.90 15.27
N ALA A 988 -6.87 -41.82 16.59
CA ALA A 988 -7.71 -40.89 17.32
C ALA A 988 -6.93 -40.29 18.48
N GLY A 989 -7.21 -39.04 18.80
CA GLY A 989 -6.43 -38.31 19.79
C GLY A 989 -6.91 -36.89 20.00
N LEU A 990 -6.02 -36.06 20.53
CA LEU A 990 -6.22 -34.64 20.70
C LEU A 990 -5.23 -33.87 19.83
N ARG A 991 -5.71 -32.80 19.20
CA ARG A 991 -4.88 -31.79 18.53
C ARG A 991 -4.99 -30.48 19.27
N VAL A 992 -3.88 -29.76 19.35
CA VAL A 992 -3.75 -28.43 19.94
C VAL A 992 -3.07 -27.54 18.91
N GLU A 993 -3.80 -26.57 18.39
CA GLU A 993 -3.29 -25.46 17.60
C GLU A 993 -2.83 -24.37 18.55
N LEU A 994 -1.52 -24.09 18.51
CA LEU A 994 -0.86 -23.14 19.38
C LEU A 994 -1.07 -21.71 18.87
N PRO A 995 -1.25 -20.72 19.78
CA PRO A 995 -1.21 -19.32 19.41
C PRO A 995 0.22 -18.99 18.95
N PHE A 996 0.34 -18.41 17.77
CA PHE A 996 1.58 -17.81 17.27
C PHE A 996 1.49 -16.30 17.39
#